data_AF-A0A954XUK5-F1
#
_entry.id   AF-A0A954XUK5-F1
#
_cell.length_a   1.000
_cell.length_b   1.000
_cell.length_c   1.000
_cell.angle_alpha   90.00
_cell.angle_beta   90.00
_cell.angle_gamma   90.00
#
_symmetry.space_group_name_H-M   'P 1'
#
loop_
_entity.id
_entity.type
_entity.pdbx_description
1 polymer ?
#
loop_
_entity_poly.entity_id
_entity_poly.type
_entity_poly.pdbx_seq_one_letter_code
_entity_poly.pdbx_strand_id
1 'polypeptide(L)'
;MNLKPPVSFGIPLNLIARILTGPVIFVFVISGMAPQTHATTAPNIVLLFSDDAGYADFGFSSQQLGLTTEFRTPNLDALASKSVVATAAYVTSSTCAVSRAGMLTGRYQQRFGFHYNALPADLPNEGVPASENLIFEQMKSMGYATGVIGKWHIGEQEQWQPQNQGVDYFFGMLDGANDYFYSDSTNSIYRNANLVNWGVEPSFNNIAPDPVRGRELTDTFADESTQFIANHANGSEPFFLYTAFNSPHGPFQAKSADVAEFNGTSLSSTRKVAAGMTLAMDRAVGLILDRLEDPNGDGNKADSVLDNTIIVFANDNGGANPSYHNNSPLEGLKGSAYEGGIRVPAFVYAPGLTPGVYDKQISTLDFFPTFVAAAGGAIPANLDGVDLMPYLSGANTNAPHDYLYTHNRQNFSAVQDGEWKFVKPEANDYWRLYHLNPDGTGEDVDVSALYPEKVAELTRAFVDFEVQTEKPLNSTETYIHFGNTFVFRNIFPNTSWSTSGAWLNEEGQSTGLNRVDSTSNLIVVLKPDNNVDYGSIVSFARAASHSPTALAAGHPDLPGLGETLLNEVRLEGSFTGAGNRTASLTGNTLMVANNQEGRVAQIGLHATDDSPTGSYTYNIAVDVVLYNDLHLTGDGTANFQFTGDFRDFYTPRSLIKQGSSHVKLTGQSTFAGDLLVEGGQVEVAGGGITNARYLVVDTGAEYRQTGGDVAFDTVIISPAATTTLTGGVFTTSDVVGDLVNNGAVFKASDATRMFLVNGDLTLAAGSLDLELGGLQFGVDYDHFGAAGLFTAGADLNVSFTDGFMPTANDQFWLLDAGNFAGSFSTISLPALAAGLSWDSSNLLTTGVLRVSQAGILPEDFNADHAVNGADLSVWETSFGQLGGRGDADADYLVDGSDFLAWQRSYGQSSNFAATPEPASLAIAAVLAACAVGYRRTNSRKSSNR
;
A
#
# COMPACT_ATOMS: atom_id res chain seq x y z
N MET A 1 30.38 -42.31 -1.53
CA MET A 1 30.91 -41.33 -2.50
C MET A 1 29.84 -40.24 -2.59
N ASN A 2 30.01 -39.11 -1.92
CA ASN A 2 30.75 -37.91 -2.38
C ASN A 2 29.88 -37.14 -3.41
N LEU A 3 29.39 -35.90 -3.21
CA LEU A 3 29.71 -34.84 -2.23
C LEU A 3 28.50 -33.95 -1.84
N LYS A 4 28.49 -33.55 -0.55
CA LYS A 4 28.10 -32.29 0.13
C LYS A 4 27.23 -31.17 -0.51
N PRO A 5 26.30 -30.57 0.28
CA PRO A 5 25.87 -29.16 0.21
C PRO A 5 26.72 -28.22 1.13
N PRO A 6 26.55 -26.88 1.08
CA PRO A 6 27.49 -25.90 1.67
C PRO A 6 27.32 -25.58 3.16
N VAL A 7 28.29 -24.81 3.66
CA VAL A 7 28.70 -24.62 5.06
C VAL A 7 27.91 -23.53 5.81
N SER A 8 27.46 -23.84 7.03
CA SER A 8 27.16 -22.84 8.07
C SER A 8 28.44 -22.50 8.85
N PHE A 9 28.72 -21.21 9.07
CA PHE A 9 29.86 -20.75 9.87
C PHE A 9 29.51 -20.68 11.36
N GLY A 10 30.04 -21.63 12.13
CA GLY A 10 30.18 -21.53 13.59
C GLY A 10 31.67 -21.51 13.98
N ILE A 11 32.07 -20.56 14.84
CA ILE A 11 33.42 -20.49 15.42
C ILE A 11 33.37 -21.01 16.87
N PRO A 12 34.32 -21.87 17.32
CA PRO A 12 34.13 -22.69 18.51
C PRO A 12 34.70 -22.10 19.82
N LEU A 13 34.11 -22.50 20.96
CA LEU A 13 34.72 -22.38 22.28
C LEU A 13 35.80 -23.46 22.51
N ASN A 14 36.91 -23.09 23.18
CA ASN A 14 37.27 -23.59 24.52
C ASN A 14 38.73 -23.28 24.93
N LEU A 15 38.95 -22.60 26.07
CA LEU A 15 40.07 -22.93 26.98
C LEU A 15 39.89 -22.45 28.44
N ILE A 16 39.23 -23.30 29.25
CA ILE A 16 39.65 -23.79 30.59
C ILE A 16 40.23 -22.81 31.67
N ALA A 17 39.58 -22.87 32.85
CA ALA A 17 40.09 -22.57 34.22
C ALA A 17 40.35 -21.09 34.62
N ARG A 18 40.08 -20.64 35.85
CA ARG A 18 39.55 -21.25 37.11
C ARG A 18 39.16 -20.09 38.06
N ILE A 19 38.17 -20.26 38.96
CA ILE A 19 38.20 -19.86 40.40
C ILE A 19 36.84 -20.10 41.10
N LEU A 20 36.87 -20.88 42.20
CA LEU A 20 35.97 -20.95 43.37
C LEU A 20 34.43 -21.01 43.16
N THR A 21 33.79 -22.18 43.22
CA THR A 21 33.33 -22.93 44.43
C THR A 21 32.24 -22.25 45.30
N GLY A 22 30.99 -22.70 45.12
CA GLY A 22 29.88 -22.53 46.06
C GLY A 22 28.70 -23.44 45.65
N PRO A 23 27.99 -24.10 46.58
CA PRO A 23 26.90 -25.01 46.24
C PRO A 23 25.60 -24.24 46.00
N VAL A 24 25.17 -24.12 44.74
CA VAL A 24 23.82 -23.65 44.42
C VAL A 24 22.83 -24.79 44.66
N ILE A 25 22.13 -24.71 45.79
CA ILE A 25 20.97 -25.56 46.07
C ILE A 25 19.84 -25.12 45.13
N PHE A 26 19.45 -25.98 44.20
CA PHE A 26 18.20 -25.80 43.44
C PHE A 26 17.02 -26.03 44.38
N VAL A 27 16.55 -24.96 45.01
CA VAL A 27 15.24 -24.95 45.66
C VAL A 27 14.19 -24.90 44.56
N PHE A 28 13.55 -26.03 44.28
CA PHE A 28 12.26 -26.03 43.57
C PHE A 28 11.23 -25.34 44.46
N VAL A 29 11.10 -24.02 44.29
CA VAL A 29 9.93 -23.30 44.79
C VAL A 29 8.77 -23.71 43.89
N ILE A 30 8.01 -24.70 44.35
CA ILE A 30 6.68 -24.97 43.82
C ILE A 30 5.82 -23.79 44.27
N SER A 31 5.86 -22.70 43.51
CA SER A 31 4.89 -21.61 43.65
C SER A 31 3.54 -22.20 43.29
N GLY A 32 2.78 -22.60 44.32
CA GLY A 32 1.39 -22.94 44.14
C GLY A 32 0.69 -21.77 43.46
N MET A 33 -0.05 -22.05 42.40
CA MET A 33 -0.92 -21.07 41.77
C MET A 33 -2.03 -20.74 42.76
N ALA A 34 -1.77 -19.79 43.66
CA ALA A 34 -2.82 -19.00 44.24
C ALA A 34 -3.57 -18.32 43.08
N PRO A 35 -4.92 -18.23 43.12
CA PRO A 35 -5.62 -17.41 42.16
C PRO A 35 -5.02 -16.01 42.22
N GLN A 36 -4.73 -15.41 41.07
CA GLN A 36 -4.47 -13.97 41.04
C GLN A 36 -5.73 -13.30 41.55
N THR A 37 -5.65 -12.73 42.75
CA THR A 37 -6.63 -11.75 43.20
C THR A 37 -6.52 -10.58 42.22
N HIS A 38 -7.45 -10.50 41.27
CA HIS A 38 -7.59 -9.29 40.46
C HIS A 38 -7.64 -8.11 41.42
N ALA A 39 -6.81 -7.10 41.16
CA ALA A 39 -6.83 -5.90 41.97
C ALA A 39 -8.21 -5.27 41.86
N THR A 40 -8.75 -4.80 42.99
CA THR A 40 -10.07 -4.17 43.12
C THR A 40 -10.08 -2.75 42.53
N THR A 41 -9.68 -2.63 41.25
CA THR A 41 -9.36 -1.37 40.56
C THR A 41 -9.73 -1.36 39.08
N ALA A 42 -10.32 -2.43 38.54
CA ALA A 42 -10.90 -2.40 37.20
C ALA A 42 -12.25 -1.62 37.26
N PRO A 43 -12.52 -0.69 36.33
CA PRO A 43 -13.77 0.05 36.31
C PRO A 43 -14.90 -0.79 35.71
N ASN A 44 -16.13 -0.55 36.14
CA ASN A 44 -17.30 -0.96 35.38
C ASN A 44 -17.39 -0.15 34.09
N ILE A 45 -18.07 -0.67 33.07
CA ILE A 45 -18.21 0.02 31.78
C ILE A 45 -19.68 -0.01 31.35
N VAL A 46 -20.23 1.16 31.01
CA VAL A 46 -21.59 1.34 30.49
C VAL A 46 -21.52 2.07 29.15
N LEU A 47 -21.87 1.39 28.08
CA LEU A 47 -22.02 1.97 26.74
C LEU A 47 -23.51 2.22 26.47
N LEU A 48 -23.90 3.48 26.46
CA LEU A 48 -25.24 3.96 26.10
C LEU A 48 -25.23 4.31 24.61
N PHE A 49 -26.13 3.72 23.83
CA PHE A 49 -26.10 3.85 22.37
C PHE A 49 -27.51 4.06 21.79
N SER A 50 -27.72 5.18 21.11
CA SER A 50 -28.99 5.49 20.42
C SER A 50 -28.98 5.05 18.94
N ASP A 51 -30.14 5.17 18.29
CA ASP A 51 -30.40 4.66 16.93
C ASP A 51 -31.13 5.74 16.10
N ASP A 52 -30.54 6.16 14.98
CA ASP A 52 -31.02 7.24 14.09
C ASP A 52 -31.20 8.64 14.73
N ALA A 53 -30.54 8.95 15.84
CA ALA A 53 -30.67 10.28 16.43
C ALA A 53 -30.04 11.38 15.54
N GLY A 54 -30.69 12.55 15.48
CA GLY A 54 -30.12 13.71 14.77
C GLY A 54 -28.99 14.35 15.57
N TYR A 55 -27.94 14.82 14.90
CA TYR A 55 -26.78 15.40 15.59
C TYR A 55 -27.15 16.62 16.46
N ALA A 56 -28.12 17.43 16.04
CA ALA A 56 -28.63 18.60 16.77
C ALA A 56 -29.95 18.33 17.53
N ASP A 57 -30.19 17.08 17.94
CA ASP A 57 -31.37 16.67 18.72
C ASP A 57 -31.09 16.48 20.23
N PHE A 58 -29.86 16.71 20.68
CA PHE A 58 -29.48 16.74 22.09
C PHE A 58 -29.02 18.15 22.49
N GLY A 59 -29.21 18.53 23.76
CA GLY A 59 -28.76 19.82 24.30
C GLY A 59 -27.25 19.96 24.21
N PHE A 60 -26.50 18.99 24.75
CA PHE A 60 -25.04 19.02 24.80
C PHE A 60 -24.36 19.09 23.42
N SER A 61 -24.91 18.42 22.40
CA SER A 61 -24.35 18.42 21.03
C SER A 61 -24.74 19.67 20.25
N SER A 62 -25.99 20.13 20.36
CA SER A 62 -26.45 21.40 19.78
C SER A 62 -25.62 22.58 20.28
N GLN A 63 -25.24 22.56 21.56
CA GLN A 63 -24.38 23.59 22.16
C GLN A 63 -23.00 23.69 21.48
N GLN A 64 -22.42 22.56 21.02
CA GLN A 64 -21.12 22.57 20.32
C GLN A 64 -21.21 23.26 18.95
N LEU A 65 -22.39 23.20 18.31
CA LEU A 65 -22.70 23.87 17.05
C LEU A 65 -23.14 25.35 17.24
N GLY A 66 -23.12 25.86 18.48
CA GLY A 66 -23.69 27.17 18.80
C GLY A 66 -25.21 27.27 18.62
N LEU A 67 -25.90 26.13 18.51
CA LEU A 67 -27.34 26.02 18.30
C LEU A 67 -28.09 25.86 19.64
N THR A 68 -29.40 26.04 19.59
CA THR A 68 -30.32 25.68 20.67
C THR A 68 -31.40 24.77 20.10
N THR A 69 -31.58 23.60 20.71
CA THR A 69 -32.66 22.67 20.36
C THR A 69 -33.83 22.82 21.34
N GLU A 70 -35.05 22.57 20.88
CA GLU A 70 -36.24 22.47 21.74
C GLU A 70 -36.44 21.04 22.29
N PHE A 71 -35.61 20.08 21.88
CA PHE A 71 -35.53 18.75 22.48
C PHE A 71 -34.99 18.88 23.92
N ARG A 72 -35.43 18.01 24.83
CA ARG A 72 -35.05 18.06 26.25
C ARG A 72 -34.33 16.78 26.63
N THR A 73 -33.05 16.91 26.97
CA THR A 73 -32.17 15.80 27.35
C THR A 73 -31.45 16.08 28.69
N PRO A 74 -32.17 16.43 29.77
CA PRO A 74 -31.56 16.94 31.00
C PRO A 74 -30.59 15.97 31.70
N ASN A 75 -30.78 14.65 31.59
CA ASN A 75 -29.89 13.67 32.22
C ASN A 75 -28.60 13.51 31.40
N LEU A 76 -28.71 13.38 30.08
CA LEU A 76 -27.58 13.35 29.15
C LEU A 76 -26.79 14.66 29.18
N ASP A 77 -27.47 15.82 29.20
CA ASP A 77 -26.82 17.13 29.30
C ASP A 77 -26.08 17.30 30.63
N ALA A 78 -26.67 16.84 31.74
CA ALA A 78 -26.04 16.84 33.06
C ALA A 78 -24.81 15.91 33.11
N LEU A 79 -24.86 14.72 32.50
CA LEU A 79 -23.72 13.82 32.41
C LEU A 79 -22.63 14.38 31.49
N ALA A 80 -23.01 14.90 30.32
CA ALA A 80 -22.09 15.55 29.37
C ALA A 80 -21.33 16.72 30.02
N SER A 81 -21.98 17.50 30.90
CA SER A 81 -21.33 18.58 31.66
C SER A 81 -20.22 18.11 32.63
N LYS A 82 -20.19 16.82 32.96
CA LYS A 82 -19.17 16.13 33.78
C LYS A 82 -18.24 15.24 32.93
N SER A 83 -18.33 15.31 31.60
CA SER A 83 -17.66 14.40 30.67
C SER A 83 -16.69 15.14 29.75
N VAL A 84 -15.88 14.39 29.00
CA VAL A 84 -15.24 14.90 27.79
C VAL A 84 -16.23 14.72 26.63
N VAL A 85 -16.74 15.82 26.08
CA VAL A 85 -17.63 15.82 24.90
C VAL A 85 -16.78 15.81 23.64
N ALA A 86 -16.97 14.83 22.78
CA ALA A 86 -16.25 14.73 21.50
C ALA A 86 -17.07 15.42 20.40
N THR A 87 -16.55 16.50 19.81
CA THR A 87 -17.27 17.22 18.73
C THR A 87 -17.09 16.56 17.37
N ALA A 88 -16.08 15.71 17.20
CA ALA A 88 -15.71 15.05 15.96
C ALA A 88 -15.67 13.51 16.17
N ALA A 89 -16.77 12.95 16.68
CA ALA A 89 -16.93 11.51 16.84
C ALA A 89 -17.61 10.88 15.61
N TYR A 90 -17.02 9.80 15.08
CA TYR A 90 -17.43 9.17 13.83
C TYR A 90 -17.80 7.71 13.98
N VAL A 91 -18.87 7.30 13.31
CA VAL A 91 -19.20 5.87 13.11
C VAL A 91 -18.53 5.33 11.85
N THR A 92 -18.34 4.01 11.79
CA THR A 92 -17.66 3.32 10.67
C THR A 92 -18.54 3.14 9.42
N SER A 93 -19.83 3.43 9.54
CA SER A 93 -20.82 3.44 8.47
C SER A 93 -22.02 4.28 8.88
N SER A 94 -22.67 4.95 7.92
CA SER A 94 -23.94 5.64 8.15
C SER A 94 -25.16 4.71 8.15
N THR A 95 -24.98 3.44 8.52
CA THR A 95 -26.04 2.43 8.61
C THR A 95 -25.85 1.54 9.84
N CYS A 96 -26.95 1.30 10.56
CA CYS A 96 -26.94 0.84 11.94
C CYS A 96 -26.26 -0.51 12.20
N ALA A 97 -26.57 -1.58 11.44
CA ALA A 97 -25.91 -2.87 11.63
C ALA A 97 -24.40 -2.79 11.33
N VAL A 98 -24.05 -2.09 10.25
CA VAL A 98 -22.70 -1.99 9.69
C VAL A 98 -21.80 -1.19 10.64
N SER A 99 -22.34 -0.12 11.23
CA SER A 99 -21.73 0.66 12.31
C SER A 99 -21.53 -0.17 13.59
N ARG A 100 -22.57 -0.92 14.01
CA ARG A 100 -22.51 -1.81 15.19
C ARG A 100 -21.48 -2.93 15.02
N ALA A 101 -21.40 -3.53 13.83
CA ALA A 101 -20.39 -4.53 13.51
C ALA A 101 -18.96 -3.96 13.65
N GLY A 102 -18.72 -2.73 13.15
CA GLY A 102 -17.42 -2.08 13.31
C GLY A 102 -17.08 -1.75 14.76
N MET A 103 -18.00 -1.09 15.47
CA MET A 103 -17.83 -0.73 16.89
C MET A 103 -17.58 -1.96 17.79
N LEU A 104 -18.37 -3.03 17.62
CA LEU A 104 -18.30 -4.20 18.50
C LEU A 104 -17.13 -5.14 18.21
N THR A 105 -16.48 -5.01 17.04
CA THR A 105 -15.24 -5.75 16.69
C THR A 105 -13.98 -4.89 16.81
N GLY A 106 -14.10 -3.56 16.91
CA GLY A 106 -12.96 -2.64 16.90
C GLY A 106 -12.23 -2.61 15.55
N ARG A 107 -12.85 -3.12 14.48
CA ARG A 107 -12.29 -3.28 13.14
C ARG A 107 -13.24 -2.74 12.08
N TYR A 108 -12.71 -2.25 10.97
CA TYR A 108 -13.53 -1.88 9.82
C TYR A 108 -14.25 -3.10 9.25
N GLN A 109 -15.56 -3.11 9.35
CA GLN A 109 -16.44 -4.24 9.00
C GLN A 109 -16.34 -4.69 7.53
N GLN A 110 -15.84 -3.83 6.65
CA GLN A 110 -15.53 -4.15 5.27
C GLN A 110 -14.36 -5.15 5.15
N ARG A 111 -13.46 -5.25 6.15
CA ARG A 111 -12.33 -6.20 6.22
C ARG A 111 -12.76 -7.64 6.49
N PHE A 112 -14.02 -7.87 6.87
CA PHE A 112 -14.62 -9.19 7.06
C PHE A 112 -15.96 -9.36 6.32
N GLY A 113 -16.19 -8.53 5.30
CA GLY A 113 -17.28 -8.73 4.34
C GLY A 113 -18.68 -8.31 4.81
N PHE A 114 -18.79 -7.64 5.96
CA PHE A 114 -20.07 -7.12 6.48
C PHE A 114 -20.28 -5.68 5.99
N HIS A 115 -20.91 -5.51 4.83
CA HIS A 115 -21.06 -4.20 4.17
C HIS A 115 -22.46 -3.59 4.30
N TYR A 116 -23.45 -4.38 4.72
CA TYR A 116 -24.87 -4.00 4.72
C TYR A 116 -25.60 -4.42 5.99
N ASN A 117 -26.87 -4.05 6.12
CA ASN A 117 -27.70 -4.53 7.23
C ASN A 117 -28.00 -6.02 7.11
N ALA A 118 -27.85 -6.74 8.23
CA ALA A 118 -28.25 -8.12 8.35
C ALA A 118 -29.75 -8.27 8.07
N LEU A 119 -30.13 -9.23 7.23
CA LEU A 119 -31.53 -9.55 6.98
C LEU A 119 -32.08 -10.50 8.07
N PRO A 120 -33.35 -10.33 8.51
CA PRO A 120 -34.03 -11.26 9.40
C PRO A 120 -34.46 -12.52 8.64
N ALA A 121 -33.48 -13.29 8.18
CA ALA A 121 -33.65 -14.45 7.31
C ALA A 121 -32.60 -15.54 7.58
N ASP A 122 -32.97 -16.78 7.29
CA ASP A 122 -32.08 -17.95 7.38
C ASP A 122 -31.19 -18.06 6.13
N LEU A 123 -30.34 -17.05 5.93
CA LEU A 123 -29.39 -16.93 4.81
C LEU A 123 -27.94 -17.00 5.31
N PRO A 124 -27.00 -17.57 4.54
CA PRO A 124 -25.58 -17.54 4.88
C PRO A 124 -25.05 -16.11 5.04
N ASN A 125 -24.17 -15.92 6.03
CA ASN A 125 -23.43 -14.68 6.31
C ASN A 125 -24.26 -13.43 6.69
N GLU A 126 -25.54 -13.56 7.06
CA GLU A 126 -26.35 -12.45 7.61
C GLU A 126 -26.02 -12.12 9.09
N GLY A 127 -24.74 -12.16 9.46
CA GLY A 127 -24.26 -11.83 10.79
C GLY A 127 -22.74 -11.67 10.83
N VAL A 128 -22.21 -11.11 11.91
CA VAL A 128 -20.76 -10.94 12.07
C VAL A 128 -20.06 -12.31 12.06
N PRO A 129 -19.10 -12.57 11.16
CA PRO A 129 -18.46 -13.88 11.04
C PRO A 129 -17.82 -14.33 12.35
N ALA A 130 -17.94 -15.62 12.68
CA ALA A 130 -17.37 -16.20 13.91
C ALA A 130 -15.81 -16.27 13.93
N SER A 131 -15.15 -15.75 12.90
CA SER A 131 -13.70 -15.46 12.89
C SER A 131 -13.37 -14.13 13.56
N GLU A 132 -14.35 -13.24 13.74
CA GLU A 132 -14.22 -11.97 14.43
C GLU A 132 -14.51 -12.14 15.92
N ASN A 133 -13.66 -11.57 16.76
CA ASN A 133 -13.81 -11.58 18.22
C ASN A 133 -14.57 -10.32 18.65
N LEU A 134 -15.74 -10.48 19.26
CA LEU A 134 -16.49 -9.33 19.75
C LEU A 134 -15.93 -8.82 21.10
N ILE A 135 -16.18 -7.54 21.36
CA ILE A 135 -15.80 -6.89 22.60
C ILE A 135 -16.33 -7.63 23.84
N PHE A 136 -17.51 -8.24 23.78
CA PHE A 136 -18.08 -9.02 24.89
C PHE A 136 -17.25 -10.28 25.19
N GLU A 137 -16.80 -11.00 24.17
CA GLU A 137 -15.92 -12.17 24.33
C GLU A 137 -14.59 -11.76 24.97
N GLN A 138 -14.02 -10.64 24.50
CA GLN A 138 -12.80 -10.09 25.06
C GLN A 138 -12.97 -9.66 26.52
N MET A 139 -14.01 -8.90 26.86
CA MET A 139 -14.29 -8.44 28.23
C MET A 139 -14.58 -9.62 29.17
N LYS A 140 -15.37 -10.60 28.73
CA LYS A 140 -15.65 -11.83 29.47
C LYS A 140 -14.39 -12.66 29.73
N SER A 141 -13.46 -12.72 28.77
CA SER A 141 -12.15 -13.39 28.97
C SER A 141 -11.30 -12.72 30.06
N MET A 142 -11.53 -11.44 30.35
CA MET A 142 -10.88 -10.66 31.42
C MET A 142 -11.65 -10.70 32.75
N GLY A 143 -12.73 -11.48 32.83
CA GLY A 143 -13.52 -11.68 34.05
C GLY A 143 -14.63 -10.67 34.28
N TYR A 144 -15.06 -9.92 33.26
CA TYR A 144 -16.24 -9.06 33.34
C TYR A 144 -17.54 -9.88 33.18
N ALA A 145 -18.58 -9.52 33.93
CA ALA A 145 -19.95 -9.91 33.61
C ALA A 145 -20.47 -9.06 32.43
N THR A 146 -20.99 -9.69 31.37
CA THR A 146 -21.36 -8.98 30.14
C THR A 146 -22.87 -8.92 29.91
N GLY A 147 -23.41 -7.71 29.75
CA GLY A 147 -24.83 -7.44 29.53
C GLY A 147 -25.09 -6.67 28.25
N VAL A 148 -26.10 -7.09 27.47
CA VAL A 148 -26.65 -6.35 26.33
C VAL A 148 -28.14 -6.15 26.55
N ILE A 149 -28.60 -4.91 26.57
CA ILE A 149 -30.02 -4.57 26.64
C ILE A 149 -30.40 -3.70 25.44
N GLY A 150 -31.31 -4.20 24.61
CA GLY A 150 -31.83 -3.47 23.44
C GLY A 150 -31.51 -4.11 22.08
N LYS A 151 -31.12 -3.30 21.11
CA LYS A 151 -30.94 -3.68 19.70
C LYS A 151 -29.58 -4.31 19.42
N TRP A 152 -29.60 -5.53 18.90
CA TRP A 152 -28.42 -6.28 18.45
C TRP A 152 -28.07 -5.96 16.98
N HIS A 153 -28.92 -6.39 16.04
CA HIS A 153 -28.84 -6.09 14.60
C HIS A 153 -27.51 -6.47 13.91
N ILE A 154 -26.78 -7.45 14.44
CA ILE A 154 -25.56 -8.01 13.83
C ILE A 154 -25.62 -9.53 13.60
N GLY A 155 -26.84 -10.08 13.58
CA GLY A 155 -27.16 -11.47 13.24
C GLY A 155 -28.26 -12.06 14.13
N GLU A 156 -29.25 -12.72 13.52
CA GLU A 156 -30.38 -13.33 14.25
C GLU A 156 -30.25 -14.85 14.46
N GLN A 157 -29.50 -15.54 13.60
CA GLN A 157 -29.31 -16.99 13.66
C GLN A 157 -28.48 -17.38 14.89
N GLU A 158 -28.69 -18.59 15.40
CA GLU A 158 -28.18 -19.05 16.70
C GLU A 158 -26.69 -18.74 16.90
N GLN A 159 -25.83 -19.00 15.91
CA GLN A 159 -24.38 -18.75 15.98
C GLN A 159 -23.97 -17.27 16.14
N TRP A 160 -24.85 -16.32 15.82
CA TRP A 160 -24.62 -14.88 15.92
C TRP A 160 -25.46 -14.19 17.01
N GLN A 161 -26.26 -14.95 17.78
CA GLN A 161 -27.01 -14.40 18.89
C GLN A 161 -26.09 -14.02 20.06
N PRO A 162 -26.44 -12.99 20.87
CA PRO A 162 -25.59 -12.45 21.94
C PRO A 162 -24.95 -13.50 22.85
N GLN A 163 -25.72 -14.50 23.31
CA GLN A 163 -25.23 -15.53 24.23
C GLN A 163 -24.11 -16.41 23.66
N ASN A 164 -24.00 -16.47 22.33
CA ASN A 164 -22.96 -17.21 21.62
C ASN A 164 -21.79 -16.31 21.17
N GLN A 165 -21.88 -14.99 21.40
CA GLN A 165 -20.84 -13.99 21.14
C GLN A 165 -20.45 -13.26 22.44
N GLY A 166 -20.21 -14.04 23.51
CA GLY A 166 -19.60 -13.55 24.74
C GLY A 166 -20.53 -12.81 25.71
N VAL A 167 -21.83 -12.70 25.47
CA VAL A 167 -22.79 -12.02 26.36
C VAL A 167 -23.36 -12.97 27.41
N ASP A 168 -23.26 -12.65 28.70
CA ASP A 168 -23.88 -13.42 29.79
C ASP A 168 -25.38 -13.16 29.94
N TYR A 169 -25.79 -11.93 29.66
CA TYR A 169 -27.17 -11.47 29.82
C TYR A 169 -27.66 -10.63 28.64
N PHE A 170 -28.70 -11.12 27.94
CA PHE A 170 -29.38 -10.38 26.87
C PHE A 170 -30.85 -10.14 27.20
N PHE A 171 -31.31 -8.91 27.01
CA PHE A 171 -32.73 -8.59 26.89
C PHE A 171 -32.97 -7.60 25.75
N GLY A 172 -33.62 -8.01 24.66
CA GLY A 172 -33.87 -7.07 23.55
C GLY A 172 -34.24 -7.70 22.21
N MET A 173 -34.00 -6.94 21.13
CA MET A 173 -34.35 -7.31 19.76
C MET A 173 -33.11 -7.77 18.99
N LEU A 174 -33.25 -8.85 18.22
CA LEU A 174 -32.22 -9.29 17.27
C LEU A 174 -32.29 -8.46 15.97
N ASP A 175 -33.51 -8.12 15.54
CA ASP A 175 -33.83 -7.33 14.34
C ASP A 175 -33.35 -5.86 14.44
N GLY A 176 -33.31 -5.19 13.29
CA GLY A 176 -32.92 -3.79 13.14
C GLY A 176 -33.96 -2.75 13.54
N ALA A 177 -35.21 -3.15 13.83
CA ALA A 177 -36.25 -2.27 14.32
C ALA A 177 -37.30 -3.01 15.16
N ASN A 178 -38.07 -2.26 15.95
CA ASN A 178 -39.28 -2.76 16.60
C ASN A 178 -40.27 -1.61 16.85
N ASP A 179 -41.55 -1.94 16.97
CA ASP A 179 -42.56 -1.08 17.60
C ASP A 179 -42.12 -0.71 19.03
N TYR A 180 -42.54 0.44 19.54
CA TYR A 180 -42.25 0.85 20.92
C TYR A 180 -43.33 0.41 21.91
N PHE A 181 -44.53 0.10 21.41
CA PHE A 181 -45.68 -0.31 22.20
C PHE A 181 -46.19 -1.65 21.70
N TYR A 182 -46.68 -2.49 22.61
CA TYR A 182 -47.15 -3.83 22.23
C TYR A 182 -48.27 -3.78 21.18
N SER A 183 -48.10 -4.56 20.12
CA SER A 183 -49.06 -4.83 19.07
C SER A 183 -48.90 -6.30 18.63
N ASP A 184 -49.93 -6.89 18.03
CA ASP A 184 -49.84 -8.26 17.47
C ASP A 184 -48.90 -8.35 16.23
N SER A 185 -48.31 -7.23 15.80
CA SER A 185 -47.31 -7.11 14.73
C SER A 185 -45.92 -6.67 15.21
N THR A 186 -45.69 -6.59 16.53
CA THR A 186 -44.36 -6.29 17.09
C THR A 186 -43.32 -7.34 16.68
N ASN A 187 -42.08 -6.89 16.47
CA ASN A 187 -40.95 -7.79 16.28
C ASN A 187 -40.60 -8.48 17.61
N SER A 188 -39.92 -9.62 17.50
CA SER A 188 -39.59 -10.45 18.66
C SER A 188 -38.64 -9.75 19.64
N ILE A 189 -38.94 -9.87 20.94
CA ILE A 189 -37.99 -9.56 22.03
C ILE A 189 -37.58 -10.87 22.67
N TYR A 190 -36.32 -10.97 23.06
CA TYR A 190 -35.73 -12.15 23.66
C TYR A 190 -35.11 -11.83 25.01
N ARG A 191 -35.12 -12.81 25.92
CA ARG A 191 -34.35 -12.87 27.16
C ARG A 191 -33.40 -14.06 27.06
N ASN A 192 -32.12 -13.78 26.81
CA ASN A 192 -31.16 -14.75 26.26
C ASN A 192 -31.78 -15.45 25.03
N ALA A 193 -31.76 -16.78 24.95
CA ALA A 193 -32.36 -17.54 23.84
C ALA A 193 -33.91 -17.66 23.88
N ASN A 194 -34.61 -17.06 24.85
CA ASN A 194 -36.06 -17.28 25.06
C ASN A 194 -36.89 -16.10 24.55
N LEU A 195 -37.93 -16.38 23.76
CA LEU A 195 -38.90 -15.36 23.33
C LEU A 195 -39.70 -14.80 24.52
N VAL A 196 -39.78 -13.47 24.61
CA VAL A 196 -40.50 -12.72 25.64
C VAL A 196 -41.93 -12.42 25.20
N ASN A 197 -42.91 -12.74 26.06
CA ASN A 197 -44.29 -12.30 25.88
C ASN A 197 -44.53 -10.97 26.60
N TRP A 198 -44.38 -9.88 25.84
CA TRP A 198 -44.55 -8.49 26.29
C TRP A 198 -45.81 -8.27 27.15
N GLY A 199 -46.92 -8.93 26.82
CA GLY A 199 -48.22 -8.74 27.50
C GLY A 199 -48.26 -9.24 28.94
N VAL A 200 -47.31 -10.07 29.37
CA VAL A 200 -47.21 -10.61 30.74
C VAL A 200 -45.84 -10.42 31.39
N GLU A 201 -44.86 -9.89 30.65
CA GLU A 201 -43.47 -9.79 31.09
C GLU A 201 -43.30 -8.84 32.30
N PRO A 202 -42.59 -9.24 33.39
CA PRO A 202 -42.46 -8.43 34.59
C PRO A 202 -41.83 -7.05 34.39
N SER A 203 -40.84 -6.93 33.52
CA SER A 203 -40.07 -5.69 33.32
C SER A 203 -40.88 -4.61 32.61
N PHE A 204 -41.74 -5.01 31.68
CA PHE A 204 -42.79 -4.13 31.17
C PHE A 204 -43.74 -3.70 32.31
N ASN A 205 -43.97 -4.57 33.31
CA ASN A 205 -44.99 -4.37 34.33
C ASN A 205 -44.69 -3.34 35.42
N ASN A 206 -43.41 -3.06 35.71
CA ASN A 206 -42.99 -2.04 36.69
C ASN A 206 -43.17 -0.59 36.21
N ILE A 207 -43.40 -0.38 34.92
CA ILE A 207 -43.43 0.94 34.27
C ILE A 207 -44.83 1.56 34.35
N ALA A 208 -44.92 2.89 34.35
CA ALA A 208 -46.20 3.59 34.18
C ALA A 208 -46.65 3.55 32.70
N PRO A 209 -47.78 2.89 32.36
CA PRO A 209 -48.23 2.79 30.98
C PRO A 209 -48.76 4.13 30.45
N ASP A 210 -48.57 4.38 29.15
CA ASP A 210 -49.35 5.40 28.44
C ASP A 210 -50.85 5.02 28.45
N PRO A 211 -51.77 5.95 28.76
CA PRO A 211 -53.21 5.65 28.85
C PRO A 211 -53.88 5.16 27.56
N VAL A 212 -53.24 5.33 26.40
CA VAL A 212 -53.76 5.00 25.06
C VAL A 212 -52.99 3.84 24.43
N ARG A 213 -51.66 3.83 24.58
CA ARG A 213 -50.74 2.88 23.91
C ARG A 213 -50.18 1.79 24.83
N GLY A 214 -50.32 1.91 26.15
CA GLY A 214 -49.81 0.94 27.10
C GLY A 214 -48.33 1.11 27.42
N ARG A 215 -47.62 0.00 27.63
CA ARG A 215 -46.24 -0.03 28.14
C ARG A 215 -45.24 0.16 27.00
N GLU A 216 -44.16 0.89 27.27
CA GLU A 216 -43.17 1.32 26.26
C GLU A 216 -41.86 0.53 26.38
N LEU A 217 -41.25 0.21 25.24
CA LEU A 217 -40.01 -0.57 25.15
C LEU A 217 -38.78 0.20 25.69
N THR A 218 -38.67 1.50 25.45
CA THR A 218 -37.55 2.35 25.91
C THR A 218 -37.41 2.31 27.44
N ASP A 219 -38.52 2.47 28.16
CA ASP A 219 -38.56 2.34 29.62
C ASP A 219 -38.26 0.90 30.09
N THR A 220 -38.60 -0.11 29.28
CA THR A 220 -38.32 -1.52 29.60
C THR A 220 -36.83 -1.82 29.51
N PHE A 221 -36.12 -1.21 28.55
CA PHE A 221 -34.65 -1.26 28.50
C PHE A 221 -34.01 -0.51 29.67
N ALA A 222 -34.67 0.52 30.23
CA ALA A 222 -34.22 1.16 31.47
C ALA A 222 -34.34 0.19 32.67
N ASP A 223 -35.53 -0.39 32.89
CA ASP A 223 -35.79 -1.33 34.00
C ASP A 223 -34.78 -2.50 33.96
N GLU A 224 -34.60 -3.13 32.80
CA GLU A 224 -33.64 -4.23 32.59
C GLU A 224 -32.18 -3.82 32.81
N SER A 225 -31.76 -2.64 32.31
CA SER A 225 -30.41 -2.13 32.57
C SER A 225 -30.18 -1.87 34.07
N THR A 226 -31.19 -1.34 34.78
CA THR A 226 -31.08 -1.14 36.24
C THR A 226 -31.08 -2.44 37.03
N GLN A 227 -31.83 -3.47 36.59
CA GLN A 227 -31.79 -4.81 37.18
C GLN A 227 -30.40 -5.45 37.00
N PHE A 228 -29.81 -5.34 35.81
CA PHE A 228 -28.44 -5.83 35.55
C PHE A 228 -27.41 -5.17 36.48
N ILE A 229 -27.43 -3.83 36.59
CA ILE A 229 -26.54 -3.10 37.51
C ILE A 229 -26.76 -3.53 38.96
N ALA A 230 -28.02 -3.62 39.42
CA ALA A 230 -28.33 -4.02 40.80
C ALA A 230 -27.80 -5.43 41.14
N ASN A 231 -27.81 -6.34 40.17
CA ASN A 231 -27.32 -7.72 40.33
C ASN A 231 -25.78 -7.82 40.38
N HIS A 232 -25.06 -6.92 39.70
CA HIS A 232 -23.59 -7.01 39.56
C HIS A 232 -22.78 -5.98 40.36
N ALA A 233 -23.35 -4.82 40.72
CA ALA A 233 -22.62 -3.74 41.42
C ALA A 233 -22.08 -4.15 42.82
N ASN A 234 -22.72 -5.13 43.46
CA ASN A 234 -22.27 -5.70 44.74
C ASN A 234 -21.42 -7.00 44.57
N GLY A 235 -21.04 -7.34 43.34
CA GLY A 235 -20.24 -8.51 42.98
C GLY A 235 -18.74 -8.35 43.24
N SER A 236 -17.98 -9.41 42.97
CA SER A 236 -16.51 -9.37 42.98
C SER A 236 -15.91 -9.03 41.62
N GLU A 237 -16.66 -9.31 40.57
CA GLU A 237 -16.38 -9.04 39.17
C GLU A 237 -16.90 -7.65 38.76
N PRO A 238 -16.17 -6.89 37.93
CA PRO A 238 -16.71 -5.71 37.26
C PRO A 238 -17.71 -6.12 36.18
N PHE A 239 -18.56 -5.20 35.74
CA PHE A 239 -19.51 -5.44 34.66
C PHE A 239 -19.28 -4.56 33.44
N PHE A 240 -19.62 -5.10 32.26
CA PHE A 240 -19.70 -4.36 31.00
C PHE A 240 -21.14 -4.45 30.47
N LEU A 241 -21.81 -3.30 30.43
CA LEU A 241 -23.20 -3.15 30.01
C LEU A 241 -23.27 -2.33 28.71
N TYR A 242 -23.87 -2.91 27.68
CA TYR A 242 -24.24 -2.23 26.44
C TYR A 242 -25.77 -2.02 26.42
N THR A 243 -26.21 -0.78 26.69
CA THR A 243 -27.62 -0.41 26.57
C THR A 243 -27.84 0.26 25.21
N ALA A 244 -28.31 -0.55 24.27
CA ALA A 244 -28.47 -0.25 22.86
C ALA A 244 -29.93 0.11 22.56
N PHE A 245 -30.34 1.34 22.86
CA PHE A 245 -31.69 1.80 22.57
C PHE A 245 -31.99 1.71 21.05
N ASN A 246 -33.22 1.33 20.70
CA ASN A 246 -33.76 1.58 19.37
C ASN A 246 -34.28 3.02 19.23
N SER A 247 -34.38 3.78 20.32
CA SER A 247 -34.78 5.20 20.27
C SER A 247 -33.69 6.10 19.68
N PRO A 248 -34.03 7.11 18.85
CA PRO A 248 -35.35 7.47 18.32
C PRO A 248 -35.71 6.90 16.91
N HIS A 249 -35.20 5.74 16.50
CA HIS A 249 -35.48 5.11 15.20
C HIS A 249 -36.98 4.85 14.96
N GLY A 250 -37.40 4.78 13.70
CA GLY A 250 -38.78 4.45 13.33
C GLY A 250 -39.20 3.02 13.77
N PRO A 251 -40.51 2.74 13.92
CA PRO A 251 -41.65 3.62 13.71
C PRO A 251 -41.78 4.68 14.81
N PHE A 252 -42.08 5.92 14.42
CA PHE A 252 -42.08 7.07 15.34
C PHE A 252 -43.25 7.01 16.33
N GLN A 253 -42.99 6.48 17.52
CA GLN A 253 -43.96 6.22 18.56
C GLN A 253 -43.41 6.67 19.92
N ALA A 254 -44.01 7.71 20.50
CA ALA A 254 -43.79 8.14 21.89
C ALA A 254 -45.08 8.01 22.71
N LYS A 255 -44.96 8.09 24.04
CA LYS A 255 -46.13 8.30 24.92
C LYS A 255 -46.75 9.67 24.69
N SER A 256 -48.05 9.75 24.93
CA SER A 256 -48.84 10.98 24.85
C SER A 256 -48.35 12.03 25.84
N ALA A 257 -47.85 11.61 27.00
CA ALA A 257 -47.28 12.49 28.02
C ALA A 257 -45.96 13.13 27.56
N ASP A 258 -45.01 12.34 27.04
CA ASP A 258 -43.72 12.84 26.57
C ASP A 258 -43.88 13.78 25.36
N VAL A 259 -44.82 13.50 24.44
CA VAL A 259 -45.17 14.44 23.36
C VAL A 259 -45.78 15.74 23.89
N ALA A 260 -46.58 15.65 24.97
CA ALA A 260 -47.26 16.81 25.54
C ALA A 260 -46.31 17.79 26.24
N GLU A 261 -45.13 17.36 26.70
CA GLU A 261 -44.08 18.24 27.23
C GLU A 261 -43.60 19.27 26.21
N PHE A 262 -43.70 18.96 24.92
CA PHE A 262 -43.36 19.86 23.82
C PHE A 262 -44.57 20.68 23.32
N ASN A 263 -45.72 20.68 24.02
CA ASN A 263 -46.80 21.59 23.67
C ASN A 263 -46.37 23.06 23.86
N GLY A 264 -46.64 23.90 22.85
CA GLY A 264 -46.21 25.30 22.82
C GLY A 264 -44.82 25.53 22.24
N THR A 265 -44.01 24.50 21.98
CA THR A 265 -42.74 24.63 21.22
C THR A 265 -42.99 24.87 19.73
N SER A 266 -41.99 25.40 19.03
CA SER A 266 -42.01 25.65 17.59
C SER A 266 -41.91 24.37 16.74
N LEU A 267 -41.47 23.26 17.33
CA LEU A 267 -41.38 21.94 16.70
C LEU A 267 -42.68 21.55 15.94
N SER A 268 -42.52 20.94 14.78
CA SER A 268 -43.61 20.32 14.02
C SER A 268 -44.25 19.15 14.80
N SER A 269 -45.43 18.70 14.38
CA SER A 269 -46.08 17.53 14.99
C SER A 269 -45.22 16.27 14.93
N THR A 270 -44.48 16.05 13.84
CA THR A 270 -43.54 14.93 13.68
C THR A 270 -42.31 15.09 14.58
N ARG A 271 -41.69 16.28 14.62
CA ARG A 271 -40.56 16.60 15.51
C ARG A 271 -40.93 16.42 16.99
N LYS A 272 -42.16 16.73 17.40
CA LYS A 272 -42.65 16.51 18.78
C LYS A 272 -42.74 15.03 19.17
N VAL A 273 -42.96 14.14 18.20
CA VAL A 273 -42.91 12.69 18.46
C VAL A 273 -41.47 12.24 18.69
N ALA A 274 -40.54 12.61 17.80
CA ALA A 274 -39.11 12.31 17.98
C ALA A 274 -38.53 12.91 19.27
N ALA A 275 -38.93 14.14 19.63
CA ALA A 275 -38.58 14.77 20.89
C ALA A 275 -39.11 13.99 22.11
N GLY A 276 -40.34 13.46 22.03
CA GLY A 276 -40.90 12.57 23.05
C GLY A 276 -40.14 11.24 23.19
N MET A 277 -39.74 10.63 22.08
CA MET A 277 -38.92 9.40 22.06
C MET A 277 -37.53 9.64 22.66
N THR A 278 -36.94 10.80 22.36
CA THR A 278 -35.64 11.22 22.90
C THR A 278 -35.73 11.54 24.39
N LEU A 279 -36.82 12.19 24.84
CA LEU A 279 -37.08 12.44 26.27
C LEU A 279 -37.30 11.15 27.06
N ALA A 280 -37.96 10.14 26.47
CA ALA A 280 -38.09 8.82 27.09
C ALA A 280 -36.73 8.12 27.24
N MET A 281 -35.85 8.22 26.24
CA MET A 281 -34.48 7.72 26.31
C MET A 281 -33.63 8.47 27.36
N ASP A 282 -33.71 9.80 27.42
CA ASP A 282 -33.02 10.58 28.44
C ASP A 282 -33.48 10.21 29.86
N ARG A 283 -34.79 10.02 30.05
CA ARG A 283 -35.38 9.53 31.30
C ARG A 283 -34.92 8.10 31.64
N ALA A 284 -34.76 7.22 30.64
CA ALA A 284 -34.17 5.90 30.82
C ALA A 284 -32.68 5.98 31.26
N VAL A 285 -31.90 6.87 30.66
CA VAL A 285 -30.51 7.14 31.08
C VAL A 285 -30.46 7.67 32.50
N GLY A 286 -31.36 8.59 32.89
CA GLY A 286 -31.47 9.07 34.28
C GLY A 286 -31.65 7.93 35.29
N LEU A 287 -32.54 6.97 35.01
CA LEU A 287 -32.75 5.79 35.86
C LEU A 287 -31.52 4.87 35.95
N ILE A 288 -30.76 4.74 34.86
CA ILE A 288 -29.49 3.99 34.84
C ILE A 288 -28.44 4.70 35.71
N LEU A 289 -28.32 6.02 35.63
CA LEU A 289 -27.40 6.81 36.45
C LEU A 289 -27.80 6.78 37.93
N ASP A 290 -29.07 6.96 38.26
CA ASP A 290 -29.59 6.82 39.62
C ASP A 290 -29.25 5.45 40.22
N ARG A 291 -29.28 4.38 39.40
CA ARG A 291 -28.89 3.03 39.84
C ARG A 291 -27.38 2.83 40.00
N LEU A 292 -26.54 3.54 39.27
CA LEU A 292 -25.08 3.55 39.54
C LEU A 292 -24.75 4.35 40.81
N GLU A 293 -25.58 5.34 41.13
CA GLU A 293 -25.50 6.13 42.37
C GLU A 293 -26.06 5.38 43.60
N ASP A 294 -27.10 4.57 43.44
CA ASP A 294 -27.72 3.73 44.48
C ASP A 294 -28.09 2.34 43.92
N PRO A 295 -27.12 1.39 43.87
CA PRO A 295 -27.34 0.08 43.27
C PRO A 295 -28.40 -0.77 43.99
N ASN A 296 -28.47 -0.68 45.32
CA ASN A 296 -29.39 -1.48 46.12
C ASN A 296 -30.82 -0.88 46.18
N GLY A 297 -30.96 0.45 46.04
CA GLY A 297 -32.23 1.17 45.98
C GLY A 297 -32.83 1.54 47.34
N ASP A 298 -32.03 1.64 48.41
CA ASP A 298 -32.48 2.04 49.76
C ASP A 298 -32.48 3.56 50.00
N GLY A 299 -31.99 4.35 49.05
CA GLY A 299 -31.84 5.81 49.12
C GLY A 299 -30.50 6.27 49.69
N ASN A 300 -29.55 5.37 49.97
CA ASN A 300 -28.25 5.68 50.55
C ASN A 300 -27.10 5.30 49.59
N LYS A 301 -26.53 6.32 48.94
CA LYS A 301 -25.48 6.26 47.91
C LYS A 301 -24.09 5.82 48.41
N ALA A 302 -24.00 5.11 49.52
CA ALA A 302 -22.74 4.69 50.14
C ALA A 302 -22.09 3.48 49.45
N ASP A 303 -22.87 2.71 48.68
CA ASP A 303 -22.45 1.61 47.80
C ASP A 303 -22.41 2.04 46.32
N SER A 304 -22.40 3.35 46.03
CA SER A 304 -22.30 3.85 44.66
C SER A 304 -21.07 3.30 43.93
N VAL A 305 -21.28 2.87 42.69
CA VAL A 305 -20.23 2.42 41.77
C VAL A 305 -19.90 3.46 40.69
N LEU A 306 -20.59 4.60 40.66
CA LEU A 306 -20.47 5.63 39.61
C LEU A 306 -19.03 6.15 39.48
N ASP A 307 -18.37 6.48 40.59
CA ASP A 307 -16.98 6.98 40.62
C ASP A 307 -15.93 5.94 40.17
N ASN A 308 -16.32 4.67 39.97
CA ASN A 308 -15.52 3.61 39.36
C ASN A 308 -16.19 3.02 38.10
N THR A 309 -16.97 3.84 37.37
CA THR A 309 -17.64 3.44 36.13
C THR A 309 -17.24 4.37 34.98
N ILE A 310 -16.81 3.79 33.86
CA ILE A 310 -16.70 4.48 32.58
C ILE A 310 -18.08 4.47 31.91
N ILE A 311 -18.59 5.64 31.52
CA ILE A 311 -19.86 5.77 30.81
C ILE A 311 -19.59 6.49 29.48
N VAL A 312 -19.92 5.82 28.38
CA VAL A 312 -19.87 6.40 27.04
C VAL A 312 -21.30 6.55 26.53
N PHE A 313 -21.63 7.72 26.00
CA PHE A 313 -22.81 7.90 25.15
C PHE A 313 -22.37 8.12 23.71
N ALA A 314 -23.03 7.46 22.77
CA ALA A 314 -22.90 7.69 21.33
C ALA A 314 -24.19 7.29 20.59
N ASN A 315 -24.20 7.45 19.27
CA ASN A 315 -25.33 7.14 18.39
C ASN A 315 -24.82 6.33 17.18
N ASP A 316 -25.65 5.45 16.61
CA ASP A 316 -25.16 4.45 15.65
C ASP A 316 -24.97 4.93 14.20
N ASN A 317 -25.71 5.95 13.78
CA ASN A 317 -25.52 6.69 12.53
C ASN A 317 -26.27 8.02 12.60
N GLY A 318 -25.94 8.98 11.72
CA GLY A 318 -26.67 10.24 11.64
C GLY A 318 -28.17 10.09 11.35
N GLY A 319 -28.95 11.15 11.60
CA GLY A 319 -30.41 11.09 11.55
C GLY A 319 -30.97 10.69 10.18
N ALA A 320 -32.01 9.85 10.16
CA ALA A 320 -32.49 9.21 8.93
C ALA A 320 -33.59 9.96 8.17
N ASN A 321 -34.35 10.80 8.87
CA ASN A 321 -35.55 11.44 8.32
C ASN A 321 -35.63 12.90 8.76
N PRO A 322 -35.46 13.89 7.85
CA PRO A 322 -35.43 15.31 8.20
C PRO A 322 -36.79 15.87 8.69
N SER A 323 -37.87 15.09 8.60
CA SER A 323 -39.16 15.46 9.23
C SER A 323 -39.20 15.16 10.73
N TYR A 324 -38.28 14.34 11.24
CA TYR A 324 -38.23 13.86 12.62
C TYR A 324 -36.91 14.18 13.33
N HIS A 325 -35.79 14.13 12.60
CA HIS A 325 -34.45 14.34 13.12
C HIS A 325 -33.82 15.61 12.54
N ASN A 326 -32.82 16.17 13.23
CA ASN A 326 -32.08 17.32 12.77
C ASN A 326 -30.56 17.09 12.82
N ASN A 327 -29.92 16.98 11.66
CA ASN A 327 -28.45 16.94 11.55
C ASN A 327 -27.81 18.32 11.37
N SER A 328 -28.62 19.37 11.16
CA SER A 328 -28.12 20.71 10.82
C SER A 328 -27.11 21.21 11.86
N PRO A 329 -25.99 21.83 11.44
CA PRO A 329 -25.71 22.29 10.08
C PRO A 329 -24.97 21.26 9.19
N LEU A 330 -24.81 20.01 9.63
CA LEU A 330 -24.10 18.97 8.89
C LEU A 330 -24.90 18.53 7.65
N GLU A 331 -24.21 18.28 6.54
CA GLU A 331 -24.81 17.85 5.28
C GLU A 331 -25.17 16.36 5.30
N GLY A 332 -26.25 15.97 4.64
CA GLY A 332 -26.67 14.56 4.55
C GLY A 332 -27.35 13.95 5.78
N LEU A 333 -27.62 12.64 5.64
CA LEU A 333 -28.49 11.82 6.49
C LEU A 333 -27.92 10.39 6.59
N LYS A 334 -28.56 9.52 7.38
CA LYS A 334 -28.36 8.05 7.35
C LYS A 334 -28.28 7.54 5.90
N GLY A 335 -27.32 6.66 5.63
CA GLY A 335 -27.08 6.10 4.30
C GLY A 335 -26.34 7.04 3.33
N SER A 336 -25.64 8.05 3.83
CA SER A 336 -24.70 8.90 3.06
C SER A 336 -23.31 8.95 3.71
N ALA A 337 -22.28 9.37 2.97
CA ALA A 337 -20.92 9.55 3.50
C ALA A 337 -20.61 10.97 4.01
N TYR A 338 -21.58 11.90 3.90
CA TYR A 338 -21.47 13.27 4.42
C TYR A 338 -21.52 13.30 5.96
N GLU A 339 -21.11 14.42 6.58
CA GLU A 339 -20.98 14.55 8.04
C GLU A 339 -22.27 14.19 8.77
N GLY A 340 -23.42 14.63 8.28
CA GLY A 340 -24.75 14.30 8.82
C GLY A 340 -25.16 12.83 8.65
N GLY A 341 -24.37 12.00 7.96
CA GLY A 341 -24.52 10.55 7.94
C GLY A 341 -23.62 9.80 8.93
N ILE A 342 -22.40 10.29 9.18
CA ILE A 342 -21.35 9.55 9.90
C ILE A 342 -20.82 10.21 11.18
N ARG A 343 -21.00 11.52 11.36
CA ARG A 343 -20.63 12.25 12.59
C ARG A 343 -21.78 12.18 13.58
N VAL A 344 -21.48 11.79 14.81
CA VAL A 344 -22.49 11.43 15.82
C VAL A 344 -22.25 12.14 17.15
N PRO A 345 -23.31 12.49 17.90
CA PRO A 345 -23.17 13.11 19.21
C PRO A 345 -22.59 12.08 20.20
N ALA A 346 -21.44 12.39 20.82
CA ALA A 346 -20.78 11.48 21.75
C ALA A 346 -20.09 12.20 22.93
N PHE A 347 -19.98 11.50 24.06
CA PHE A 347 -19.14 11.91 25.19
C PHE A 347 -18.62 10.71 25.99
N VAL A 348 -17.54 10.94 26.74
CA VAL A 348 -16.94 9.97 27.66
C VAL A 348 -16.87 10.56 29.08
N TYR A 349 -17.59 9.95 30.00
CA TYR A 349 -17.39 10.08 31.44
C TYR A 349 -16.47 8.94 31.89
N ALA A 350 -15.35 9.26 32.54
CA ALA A 350 -14.47 8.25 33.11
C ALA A 350 -13.71 8.78 34.34
N PRO A 351 -13.38 7.93 35.32
CA PRO A 351 -12.57 8.32 36.47
C PRO A 351 -11.23 8.93 36.02
N GLY A 352 -10.90 10.11 36.54
CA GLY A 352 -9.66 10.82 36.23
C GLY A 352 -9.67 11.69 34.96
N LEU A 353 -10.72 11.64 34.13
CA LEU A 353 -10.88 12.65 33.06
C LEU A 353 -11.35 13.99 33.64
N THR A 354 -10.84 15.08 33.08
CA THR A 354 -11.32 16.44 33.39
C THR A 354 -12.45 16.79 32.42
N PRO A 355 -13.63 17.25 32.88
CA PRO A 355 -14.72 17.64 32.00
C PRO A 355 -14.30 18.72 31.01
N GLY A 356 -14.72 18.61 29.76
CA GLY A 356 -14.25 19.49 28.69
C GLY A 356 -14.73 19.08 27.30
N VAL A 357 -14.10 19.65 26.29
CA VAL A 357 -14.39 19.38 24.88
C VAL A 357 -13.14 18.80 24.22
N TYR A 358 -13.31 17.73 23.45
CA TYR A 358 -12.28 17.14 22.60
C TYR A 358 -12.68 17.35 21.14
N ASP A 359 -11.82 18.04 20.38
CA ASP A 359 -12.12 18.59 19.06
C ASP A 359 -11.49 17.82 17.89
N LYS A 360 -10.71 16.78 18.19
CA LYS A 360 -10.11 15.90 17.18
C LYS A 360 -10.97 14.68 16.90
N GLN A 361 -10.73 14.09 15.73
CA GLN A 361 -11.42 12.90 15.26
C GLN A 361 -11.25 11.71 16.22
N ILE A 362 -12.36 11.10 16.61
CA ILE A 362 -12.41 9.77 17.24
C ILE A 362 -13.38 8.88 16.45
N SER A 363 -13.21 7.56 16.55
CA SER A 363 -14.09 6.58 15.93
C SER A 363 -14.80 5.72 16.98
N THR A 364 -15.98 5.19 16.67
CA THR A 364 -16.59 4.13 17.48
C THR A 364 -15.77 2.83 17.50
N LEU A 365 -14.83 2.64 16.56
CA LEU A 365 -13.79 1.60 16.61
C LEU A 365 -12.99 1.65 17.91
N ASP A 366 -12.76 2.87 18.43
CA ASP A 366 -11.86 3.13 19.54
C ASP A 366 -12.42 2.66 20.89
N PHE A 367 -13.74 2.43 20.97
CA PHE A 367 -14.38 1.97 22.20
C PHE A 367 -13.85 0.58 22.62
N PHE A 368 -13.59 -0.31 21.66
CA PHE A 368 -13.03 -1.65 21.93
C PHE A 368 -11.65 -1.57 22.62
N PRO A 369 -10.58 -1.02 22.00
CA PRO A 369 -9.27 -0.94 22.64
C PRO A 369 -9.28 -0.08 23.91
N THR A 370 -10.08 0.99 23.97
CA THR A 370 -10.23 1.83 25.16
C THR A 370 -10.78 1.02 26.35
N PHE A 371 -11.84 0.22 26.14
CA PHE A 371 -12.42 -0.60 27.21
C PHE A 371 -11.51 -1.75 27.62
N VAL A 372 -10.79 -2.36 26.67
CA VAL A 372 -9.78 -3.40 26.96
C VAL A 372 -8.61 -2.84 27.77
N ALA A 373 -8.10 -1.65 27.42
CA ALA A 373 -7.04 -0.98 28.16
C ALA A 373 -7.51 -0.59 29.58
N ALA A 374 -8.73 -0.07 29.71
CA ALA A 374 -9.33 0.27 31.01
C ALA A 374 -9.52 -0.95 31.92
N ALA A 375 -9.84 -2.11 31.36
CA ALA A 375 -9.88 -3.39 32.07
C ALA A 375 -8.50 -3.92 32.49
N GLY A 376 -7.40 -3.28 32.07
CA GLY A 376 -6.03 -3.75 32.29
C GLY A 376 -5.59 -4.86 31.32
N GLY A 377 -6.34 -5.07 30.23
CA GLY A 377 -6.05 -6.06 29.20
C GLY A 377 -4.99 -5.60 28.19
N ALA A 378 -4.43 -6.56 27.46
CA ALA A 378 -3.62 -6.28 26.28
C ALA A 378 -4.54 -6.07 25.07
N ILE A 379 -4.39 -4.93 24.37
CA ILE A 379 -5.14 -4.61 23.16
C ILE A 379 -4.77 -5.62 22.04
N PRO A 380 -5.75 -6.26 21.37
CA PRO A 380 -5.49 -7.11 20.21
C PRO A 380 -4.82 -6.36 19.05
N ALA A 381 -3.83 -6.98 18.41
CA ALA A 381 -2.98 -6.32 17.42
C ALA A 381 -3.63 -6.07 16.04
N ASN A 382 -4.84 -6.57 15.81
CA ASN A 382 -5.58 -6.49 14.55
C ASN A 382 -6.77 -5.50 14.58
N LEU A 383 -6.90 -4.71 15.64
CA LEU A 383 -7.90 -3.65 15.73
C LEU A 383 -7.49 -2.44 14.89
N ASP A 384 -8.49 -1.75 14.34
CA ASP A 384 -8.31 -0.48 13.61
C ASP A 384 -8.51 0.73 14.53
N GLY A 385 -9.17 0.56 15.67
CA GLY A 385 -9.31 1.59 16.71
C GLY A 385 -8.08 1.72 17.63
N VAL A 386 -8.03 2.81 18.40
CA VAL A 386 -6.98 3.10 19.39
C VAL A 386 -7.53 3.36 20.80
N ASP A 387 -6.73 3.17 21.85
CA ASP A 387 -7.09 3.59 23.21
C ASP A 387 -7.17 5.12 23.30
N LEU A 388 -8.37 5.65 23.61
CA LEU A 388 -8.63 7.08 23.72
C LEU A 388 -8.16 7.69 25.04
N MET A 389 -7.94 6.92 26.11
CA MET A 389 -7.66 7.49 27.44
C MET A 389 -6.42 8.41 27.47
N PRO A 390 -5.30 8.10 26.78
CA PRO A 390 -4.17 9.02 26.66
C PRO A 390 -4.52 10.33 25.95
N TYR A 391 -5.42 10.31 24.97
CA TYR A 391 -5.82 11.49 24.19
C TYR A 391 -6.82 12.36 24.95
N LEU A 392 -7.87 11.76 25.52
CA LEU A 392 -8.92 12.47 26.27
C LEU A 392 -8.40 13.08 27.58
N SER A 393 -7.35 12.49 28.17
CA SER A 393 -6.65 13.07 29.34
C SER A 393 -5.61 14.15 28.97
N GLY A 394 -5.33 14.35 27.69
CA GLY A 394 -4.29 15.26 27.21
C GLY A 394 -2.86 14.77 27.42
N ALA A 395 -2.66 13.51 27.82
CA ALA A 395 -1.34 12.88 27.95
C ALA A 395 -0.67 12.62 26.58
N ASN A 396 -1.49 12.39 25.54
CA ASN A 396 -1.09 12.39 24.13
C ASN A 396 -1.83 13.51 23.39
N THR A 397 -1.09 14.44 22.79
CA THR A 397 -1.66 15.60 22.08
C THR A 397 -1.72 15.43 20.56
N ASN A 398 -1.41 14.25 20.02
CA ASN A 398 -1.53 13.97 18.58
C ASN A 398 -3.00 13.80 18.15
N ALA A 399 -3.26 13.51 16.88
CA ALA A 399 -4.54 12.94 16.48
C ALA A 399 -4.55 11.43 16.84
N PRO A 400 -5.70 10.82 17.17
CA PRO A 400 -5.79 9.37 17.39
C PRO A 400 -5.65 8.55 16.09
N HIS A 401 -6.06 9.15 14.97
CA HIS A 401 -6.07 8.55 13.63
C HIS A 401 -5.44 9.51 12.62
N ASP A 402 -4.71 8.97 11.64
CA ASP A 402 -4.26 9.73 10.46
C ASP A 402 -5.39 9.81 9.41
N TYR A 403 -6.17 8.73 9.25
CA TYR A 403 -7.29 8.65 8.32
C TYR A 403 -8.49 7.93 8.94
N LEU A 404 -9.69 8.44 8.69
CA LEU A 404 -10.94 7.72 8.93
C LEU A 404 -11.64 7.39 7.61
N TYR A 405 -12.17 6.17 7.52
CA TYR A 405 -12.82 5.64 6.33
C TYR A 405 -14.32 5.44 6.54
N THR A 406 -15.08 5.60 5.47
CA THR A 406 -16.48 5.16 5.37
C THR A 406 -16.65 4.51 4.00
N HIS A 407 -17.14 3.28 3.93
CA HIS A 407 -17.24 2.58 2.65
C HIS A 407 -18.43 1.64 2.60
N ASN A 408 -19.23 1.76 1.54
CA ASN A 408 -20.24 0.79 1.15
C ASN A 408 -20.05 0.47 -0.34
N ARG A 409 -19.71 -0.79 -0.66
CA ARG A 409 -19.38 -1.26 -2.03
C ARG A 409 -20.48 -1.12 -3.09
N GLN A 410 -21.70 -0.69 -2.74
CA GLN A 410 -22.76 -0.41 -3.71
C GLN A 410 -23.32 1.01 -3.64
N ASN A 411 -23.04 1.77 -2.57
CA ASN A 411 -23.67 3.07 -2.34
C ASN A 411 -22.68 4.22 -2.32
N PHE A 412 -21.83 4.37 -1.30
CA PHE A 412 -21.00 5.58 -1.10
C PHE A 412 -19.61 5.25 -0.56
N SER A 413 -18.70 6.22 -0.58
CA SER A 413 -17.38 6.11 0.05
C SER A 413 -16.86 7.46 0.53
N ALA A 414 -16.04 7.47 1.56
CA ALA A 414 -15.24 8.61 1.96
C ALA A 414 -13.94 8.18 2.67
N VAL A 415 -12.95 9.07 2.61
CA VAL A 415 -11.77 9.09 3.47
C VAL A 415 -11.59 10.50 4.01
N GLN A 416 -11.17 10.63 5.26
CA GLN A 416 -11.02 11.90 5.95
C GLN A 416 -9.70 11.96 6.71
N ASP A 417 -8.94 13.04 6.53
CA ASP A 417 -7.77 13.44 7.32
C ASP A 417 -8.05 14.80 7.97
N GLY A 418 -8.38 14.78 9.25
CA GLY A 418 -8.73 15.99 10.00
C GLY A 418 -9.88 16.78 9.35
N GLU A 419 -9.54 17.98 8.87
CA GLU A 419 -10.45 18.91 8.19
C GLU A 419 -10.63 18.56 6.70
N TRP A 420 -9.79 17.72 6.09
CA TRP A 420 -9.92 17.33 4.68
C TRP A 420 -10.78 16.08 4.53
N LYS A 421 -11.83 16.16 3.70
CA LYS A 421 -12.73 15.04 3.48
C LYS A 421 -12.96 14.78 2.00
N PHE A 422 -12.61 13.59 1.54
CA PHE A 422 -12.75 13.18 0.14
C PHE A 422 -13.90 12.16 0.02
N VAL A 423 -14.97 12.53 -0.69
CA VAL A 423 -16.27 11.85 -0.66
C VAL A 423 -16.72 11.47 -2.07
N LYS A 424 -17.14 10.21 -2.23
CA LYS A 424 -17.96 9.72 -3.34
C LYS A 424 -19.40 9.51 -2.83
N PRO A 425 -20.35 10.42 -3.12
CA PRO A 425 -21.69 10.38 -2.51
C PRO A 425 -22.55 9.21 -2.96
N GLU A 426 -22.40 8.78 -4.22
CA GLU A 426 -23.11 7.63 -4.80
C GLU A 426 -22.19 6.82 -5.74
N ALA A 427 -22.46 5.53 -5.95
CA ALA A 427 -21.54 4.60 -6.63
C ALA A 427 -21.31 4.91 -8.13
N ASN A 428 -22.18 5.72 -8.74
CA ASN A 428 -22.01 6.22 -10.12
C ASN A 428 -21.73 7.73 -10.20
N ASP A 429 -21.51 8.39 -9.06
CA ASP A 429 -21.12 9.80 -8.99
C ASP A 429 -19.58 9.95 -8.93
N TYR A 430 -19.07 11.17 -8.94
CA TYR A 430 -17.64 11.47 -8.83
C TYR A 430 -17.20 11.78 -7.39
N TRP A 431 -15.90 11.64 -7.16
CA TRP A 431 -15.26 12.01 -5.90
C TRP A 431 -15.07 13.52 -5.82
N ARG A 432 -15.38 14.10 -4.66
CA ARG A 432 -15.27 15.52 -4.35
C ARG A 432 -14.40 15.70 -3.12
N LEU A 433 -13.60 16.77 -3.08
CA LEU A 433 -12.79 17.11 -1.91
C LEU A 433 -13.42 18.31 -1.21
N TYR A 434 -13.59 18.21 0.09
CA TYR A 434 -14.11 19.26 0.95
C TYR A 434 -13.08 19.63 2.01
N HIS A 435 -13.11 20.90 2.42
CA HIS A 435 -12.41 21.37 3.62
C HIS A 435 -13.48 21.72 4.66
N LEU A 436 -13.55 20.93 5.72
CA LEU A 436 -14.50 21.11 6.80
C LEU A 436 -14.12 22.33 7.65
N ASN A 437 -15.13 22.95 8.23
CA ASN A 437 -15.00 23.88 9.35
C ASN A 437 -14.98 23.06 10.67
N PRO A 438 -14.50 23.65 11.79
CA PRO A 438 -14.47 22.95 13.09
C PRO A 438 -15.82 22.40 13.57
N ASP A 439 -16.93 23.03 13.17
CA ASP A 439 -18.30 22.61 13.46
C ASP A 439 -18.83 21.46 12.57
N GLY A 440 -18.06 21.03 11.56
CA GLY A 440 -18.43 20.01 10.58
C GLY A 440 -19.19 20.50 9.36
N THR A 441 -19.32 21.82 9.16
CA THR A 441 -19.84 22.37 7.90
C THR A 441 -18.74 22.42 6.82
N GLY A 442 -19.09 22.73 5.56
CA GLY A 442 -18.14 22.90 4.45
C GLY A 442 -18.23 21.86 3.32
N GLU A 443 -19.19 20.93 3.39
CA GLU A 443 -19.45 19.93 2.33
C GLU A 443 -20.28 20.49 1.15
N ASP A 444 -20.38 21.82 1.01
CA ASP A 444 -21.13 22.53 -0.03
C ASP A 444 -20.26 23.00 -1.21
N VAL A 445 -18.93 23.06 -1.04
CA VAL A 445 -17.98 23.52 -2.08
C VAL A 445 -16.90 22.46 -2.34
N ASP A 446 -16.96 21.82 -3.50
CA ASP A 446 -15.89 20.92 -3.96
C ASP A 446 -14.64 21.72 -4.37
N VAL A 447 -13.53 21.46 -3.67
CA VAL A 447 -12.23 22.10 -3.86
C VAL A 447 -11.19 21.15 -4.49
N SER A 448 -11.60 19.99 -5.00
CA SER A 448 -10.68 18.98 -5.60
C SER A 448 -9.82 19.50 -6.74
N ALA A 449 -10.36 20.41 -7.57
CA ALA A 449 -9.61 21.08 -8.64
C ALA A 449 -8.60 22.14 -8.14
N LEU A 450 -8.68 22.55 -6.86
CA LEU A 450 -7.77 23.53 -6.24
C LEU A 450 -6.62 22.86 -5.47
N TYR A 451 -6.80 21.63 -5.01
CA TYR A 451 -5.82 20.87 -4.20
C TYR A 451 -5.57 19.46 -4.75
N PRO A 452 -5.11 19.32 -6.02
CA PRO A 452 -4.92 18.03 -6.67
C PRO A 452 -3.91 17.13 -5.94
N GLU A 453 -2.93 17.70 -5.24
CA GLU A 453 -1.99 16.97 -4.38
C GLU A 453 -2.69 16.30 -3.18
N LYS A 454 -3.65 16.98 -2.55
CA LYS A 454 -4.44 16.42 -1.44
C LYS A 454 -5.43 15.36 -1.93
N VAL A 455 -5.98 15.55 -3.12
CA VAL A 455 -6.77 14.53 -3.80
C VAL A 455 -5.91 13.28 -4.07
N ALA A 456 -4.70 13.42 -4.61
CA ALA A 456 -3.80 12.29 -4.85
C ALA A 456 -3.33 11.59 -3.55
N GLU A 457 -3.22 12.32 -2.44
CA GLU A 457 -2.97 11.75 -1.12
C GLU A 457 -4.15 10.91 -0.62
N LEU A 458 -5.35 11.48 -0.59
CA LEU A 458 -6.54 10.79 -0.08
C LEU A 458 -7.00 9.64 -1.00
N THR A 459 -6.78 9.74 -2.31
CA THR A 459 -6.91 8.61 -3.23
C THR A 459 -6.03 7.43 -2.83
N ARG A 460 -4.76 7.67 -2.44
CA ARG A 460 -3.85 6.61 -1.97
C ARG A 460 -4.34 6.03 -0.65
N ALA A 461 -4.64 6.86 0.33
CA ALA A 461 -5.14 6.42 1.63
C ALA A 461 -6.41 5.56 1.50
N PHE A 462 -7.34 5.91 0.61
CA PHE A 462 -8.54 5.11 0.35
C PHE A 462 -8.24 3.81 -0.40
N VAL A 463 -7.32 3.82 -1.37
CA VAL A 463 -6.89 2.58 -2.05
C VAL A 463 -6.19 1.63 -1.07
N ASP A 464 -5.31 2.13 -0.21
CA ASP A 464 -4.61 1.37 0.84
C ASP A 464 -5.61 0.73 1.81
N PHE A 465 -6.72 1.39 2.10
CA PHE A 465 -7.83 0.80 2.84
C PHE A 465 -8.58 -0.27 2.01
N GLU A 466 -9.02 0.05 0.80
CA GLU A 466 -9.90 -0.81 0.00
C GLU A 466 -9.20 -2.12 -0.44
N VAL A 467 -7.87 -2.15 -0.62
CA VAL A 467 -7.13 -3.42 -0.84
C VAL A 467 -7.15 -4.36 0.38
N GLN A 468 -7.47 -3.86 1.56
CA GLN A 468 -7.67 -4.66 2.78
C GLN A 468 -9.15 -5.03 3.01
N THR A 469 -10.06 -4.70 2.07
CA THR A 469 -11.50 -5.01 2.20
C THR A 469 -11.87 -6.30 1.52
N GLU A 470 -12.68 -7.09 2.23
CA GLU A 470 -13.32 -8.28 1.68
C GLU A 470 -14.49 -7.93 0.77
N LYS A 471 -14.81 -8.88 -0.10
CA LYS A 471 -16.05 -8.89 -0.87
C LYS A 471 -17.26 -8.84 0.08
N PRO A 472 -18.37 -8.18 -0.27
CA PRO A 472 -19.58 -8.24 0.54
C PRO A 472 -20.11 -9.67 0.61
N LEU A 473 -20.32 -10.17 1.82
CA LEU A 473 -20.82 -11.52 2.08
C LEU A 473 -22.33 -11.54 2.37
N ASN A 474 -22.91 -10.40 2.75
CA ASN A 474 -24.30 -10.28 3.21
C ASN A 474 -25.23 -9.47 2.29
N SER A 475 -26.54 -9.65 2.49
CA SER A 475 -27.68 -8.83 2.05
C SER A 475 -27.91 -8.54 0.55
N THR A 476 -27.66 -9.49 -0.37
CA THR A 476 -28.67 -9.86 -1.40
C THR A 476 -28.21 -11.01 -2.31
N GLU A 477 -29.02 -12.07 -2.37
CA GLU A 477 -28.72 -13.33 -3.07
C GLU A 477 -28.57 -13.23 -4.59
N THR A 478 -29.12 -12.20 -5.25
CA THR A 478 -29.34 -12.23 -6.70
C THR A 478 -28.04 -12.20 -7.54
N TYR A 479 -26.92 -11.72 -6.96
CA TYR A 479 -25.68 -11.47 -7.71
C TYR A 479 -24.36 -11.71 -6.94
N ILE A 480 -24.41 -12.05 -5.65
CA ILE A 480 -23.21 -12.34 -4.84
C ILE A 480 -23.01 -13.85 -4.80
N HIS A 481 -22.22 -14.38 -5.72
CA HIS A 481 -21.79 -15.77 -5.66
C HIS A 481 -20.67 -15.91 -4.63
N PHE A 482 -20.75 -16.88 -3.73
CA PHE A 482 -19.64 -17.16 -2.81
C PHE A 482 -18.42 -17.69 -3.58
N GLY A 483 -17.23 -17.35 -3.08
CA GLY A 483 -15.96 -17.60 -3.75
C GLY A 483 -15.37 -16.37 -4.44
N ASN A 484 -14.07 -16.48 -4.75
CA ASN A 484 -13.26 -15.41 -5.33
C ASN A 484 -12.69 -15.78 -6.72
N THR A 485 -12.80 -17.05 -7.13
CA THR A 485 -12.34 -17.55 -8.44
C THR A 485 -13.47 -17.60 -9.46
N PHE A 486 -13.27 -16.92 -10.59
CA PHE A 486 -14.21 -16.87 -11.70
C PHE A 486 -13.57 -17.42 -12.98
N VAL A 487 -14.13 -18.51 -13.52
CA VAL A 487 -13.62 -19.19 -14.72
C VAL A 487 -14.44 -18.78 -15.94
N PHE A 488 -13.79 -18.25 -16.97
CA PHE A 488 -14.48 -17.80 -18.17
C PHE A 488 -15.08 -18.99 -18.95
N ARG A 489 -16.34 -18.85 -19.39
CA ARG A 489 -17.04 -19.88 -20.17
C ARG A 489 -16.66 -19.83 -21.63
N ASN A 490 -15.84 -20.79 -22.00
CA ASN A 490 -15.25 -21.03 -23.30
C ASN A 490 -16.15 -20.95 -24.56
N ILE A 491 -17.47 -21.00 -24.42
CA ILE A 491 -18.42 -21.05 -25.54
C ILE A 491 -18.81 -19.68 -26.13
N PHE A 492 -18.28 -18.57 -25.59
CA PHE A 492 -18.66 -17.20 -25.97
C PHE A 492 -17.47 -16.39 -26.54
N PRO A 493 -17.20 -16.44 -27.86
CA PRO A 493 -16.17 -15.60 -28.47
C PRO A 493 -16.57 -14.12 -28.41
N ASN A 494 -15.59 -13.23 -28.15
CA ASN A 494 -15.73 -11.77 -28.15
C ASN A 494 -16.80 -11.25 -27.17
N THR A 495 -16.69 -11.63 -25.90
CA THR A 495 -17.66 -11.30 -24.84
C THR A 495 -17.12 -10.27 -23.85
N SER A 496 -18.01 -9.39 -23.39
CA SER A 496 -17.75 -8.46 -22.28
C SER A 496 -17.81 -9.20 -20.95
N TRP A 497 -16.85 -8.94 -20.07
CA TRP A 497 -16.75 -9.55 -18.75
C TRP A 497 -18.00 -9.30 -17.88
N SER A 498 -18.75 -8.21 -18.09
CA SER A 498 -20.02 -7.92 -17.40
C SER A 498 -21.24 -8.70 -17.91
N THR A 499 -21.03 -9.69 -18.77
CA THR A 499 -22.12 -10.51 -19.32
C THR A 499 -22.52 -11.61 -18.33
N SER A 500 -23.74 -11.55 -17.81
CA SER A 500 -24.30 -12.61 -16.96
C SER A 500 -24.33 -13.95 -17.70
N GLY A 501 -23.86 -15.01 -17.04
CA GLY A 501 -23.76 -16.36 -17.59
C GLY A 501 -22.50 -16.62 -18.42
N ALA A 502 -21.61 -15.64 -18.60
CA ALA A 502 -20.31 -15.81 -19.26
C ALA A 502 -19.23 -16.43 -18.33
N TRP A 503 -19.51 -16.57 -17.04
CA TRP A 503 -18.56 -17.06 -16.04
C TRP A 503 -19.06 -18.33 -15.36
N LEU A 504 -18.13 -19.08 -14.75
CA LEU A 504 -18.38 -20.09 -13.73
C LEU A 504 -17.77 -19.61 -12.40
N ASN A 505 -18.44 -19.83 -11.28
CA ASN A 505 -17.83 -19.67 -9.96
C ASN A 505 -16.95 -20.89 -9.60
N GLU A 506 -16.38 -20.89 -8.40
CA GLU A 506 -15.60 -22.00 -7.83
C GLU A 506 -16.33 -23.35 -7.84
N GLU A 507 -17.66 -23.34 -7.71
CA GLU A 507 -18.52 -24.53 -7.75
C GLU A 507 -18.84 -25.01 -9.18
N GLY A 508 -18.34 -24.32 -10.21
CA GLY A 508 -18.63 -24.62 -11.63
C GLY A 508 -20.04 -24.21 -12.09
N GLN A 509 -20.73 -23.36 -11.33
CA GLN A 509 -22.08 -22.86 -11.64
C GLN A 509 -22.02 -21.61 -12.51
N SER A 510 -22.94 -21.49 -13.46
CA SER A 510 -23.05 -20.32 -14.34
C SER A 510 -23.35 -19.03 -13.56
N THR A 511 -22.51 -18.02 -13.73
CA THR A 511 -22.54 -16.75 -12.99
C THR A 511 -22.21 -15.55 -13.88
N GLY A 512 -22.38 -14.33 -13.36
CA GLY A 512 -21.81 -13.10 -13.90
C GLY A 512 -20.88 -12.47 -12.86
N LEU A 513 -19.77 -11.90 -13.31
CA LEU A 513 -18.90 -11.07 -12.46
C LEU A 513 -19.51 -9.66 -12.34
N ASN A 514 -19.29 -8.95 -11.24
CA ASN A 514 -19.84 -7.63 -10.95
C ASN A 514 -18.79 -6.69 -10.33
N ARG A 515 -19.09 -5.38 -10.26
CA ARG A 515 -18.17 -4.39 -9.65
C ARG A 515 -17.81 -4.68 -8.19
N VAL A 516 -18.69 -5.37 -7.44
CA VAL A 516 -18.46 -5.72 -6.02
C VAL A 516 -17.43 -6.84 -5.85
N ASP A 517 -17.21 -7.67 -6.88
CA ASP A 517 -16.24 -8.77 -6.86
C ASP A 517 -14.80 -8.28 -7.03
N SER A 518 -14.61 -7.05 -7.51
CA SER A 518 -13.31 -6.36 -7.65
C SER A 518 -12.66 -6.17 -6.27
N THR A 519 -11.78 -7.09 -5.88
CA THR A 519 -11.18 -7.20 -4.54
C THR A 519 -9.74 -7.69 -4.66
N SER A 520 -8.92 -7.45 -3.63
CA SER A 520 -7.58 -8.03 -3.54
C SER A 520 -7.56 -9.56 -3.46
N ASN A 521 -8.72 -10.22 -3.32
CA ASN A 521 -8.85 -11.67 -3.35
C ASN A 521 -9.30 -12.22 -4.73
N LEU A 522 -9.76 -11.39 -5.66
CA LEU A 522 -10.33 -11.83 -6.94
C LEU A 522 -9.32 -12.60 -7.80
N ILE A 523 -9.71 -13.78 -8.26
CA ILE A 523 -8.95 -14.65 -9.15
C ILE A 523 -9.77 -14.84 -10.42
N VAL A 524 -9.19 -14.56 -11.59
CA VAL A 524 -9.86 -14.75 -12.88
C VAL A 524 -9.13 -15.78 -13.72
N VAL A 525 -9.86 -16.77 -14.22
CA VAL A 525 -9.30 -17.87 -15.01
C VAL A 525 -9.82 -17.79 -16.45
N LEU A 526 -8.94 -17.53 -17.40
CA LEU A 526 -9.24 -17.56 -18.83
C LEU A 526 -8.92 -18.94 -19.40
N LYS A 527 -9.96 -19.67 -19.83
CA LYS A 527 -9.85 -21.06 -20.30
C LYS A 527 -10.47 -21.28 -21.70
N PRO A 528 -9.81 -20.81 -22.78
CA PRO A 528 -10.31 -20.83 -24.17
C PRO A 528 -10.25 -22.23 -24.85
N ASP A 529 -10.87 -22.39 -26.04
CA ASP A 529 -11.14 -23.67 -26.73
C ASP A 529 -10.12 -23.90 -27.84
N ASN A 530 -9.78 -25.15 -28.06
CA ASN A 530 -8.77 -25.63 -29.00
C ASN A 530 -9.08 -25.30 -30.47
N ASN A 531 -10.33 -24.92 -30.77
CA ASN A 531 -10.83 -24.90 -32.14
C ASN A 531 -11.03 -23.51 -32.77
N VAL A 532 -11.04 -22.42 -31.99
CA VAL A 532 -11.31 -21.05 -32.47
C VAL A 532 -10.46 -20.00 -31.76
N ASP A 533 -10.28 -18.84 -32.39
CA ASP A 533 -9.72 -17.67 -31.72
C ASP A 533 -10.73 -17.08 -30.73
N TYR A 534 -10.22 -16.58 -29.62
CA TYR A 534 -11.01 -16.09 -28.49
C TYR A 534 -10.66 -14.64 -28.16
N GLY A 535 -11.65 -13.89 -27.67
CA GLY A 535 -11.52 -12.49 -27.28
C GLY A 535 -12.43 -12.17 -26.11
N SER A 536 -11.92 -11.36 -25.19
CA SER A 536 -12.58 -10.97 -23.95
C SER A 536 -12.35 -9.50 -23.64
N ILE A 537 -13.40 -8.79 -23.24
CA ILE A 537 -13.34 -7.35 -22.93
C ILE A 537 -13.60 -7.13 -21.43
N VAL A 538 -12.58 -6.73 -20.68
CA VAL A 538 -12.69 -6.19 -19.31
C VAL A 538 -13.43 -4.86 -19.39
N SER A 539 -14.72 -4.85 -19.05
CA SER A 539 -15.53 -3.62 -19.00
C SER A 539 -16.02 -3.31 -17.58
N PHE A 540 -15.29 -3.79 -16.57
CA PHE A 540 -15.51 -3.47 -15.16
C PHE A 540 -14.60 -2.35 -14.69
N ALA A 541 -15.07 -1.67 -13.66
CA ALA A 541 -14.29 -0.76 -12.84
C ALA A 541 -14.58 -1.11 -11.38
N ARG A 542 -13.69 -0.74 -10.44
CA ARG A 542 -13.99 -0.81 -8.99
C ARG A 542 -15.33 -0.17 -8.67
N ALA A 543 -16.00 -0.64 -7.63
CA ALA A 543 -17.20 0.04 -7.11
C ALA A 543 -16.93 1.53 -6.79
N ALA A 544 -15.72 1.82 -6.31
CA ALA A 544 -15.20 3.16 -6.04
C ALA A 544 -14.90 4.04 -7.28
N SER A 545 -15.13 3.57 -8.52
CA SER A 545 -14.51 4.17 -9.71
C SER A 545 -14.87 5.61 -10.07
N HIS A 546 -13.93 6.22 -10.80
CA HIS A 546 -13.93 7.57 -11.36
C HIS A 546 -15.06 7.83 -12.38
N SER A 547 -15.37 9.10 -12.64
CA SER A 547 -16.41 9.54 -13.59
C SER A 547 -15.81 10.35 -14.75
N PRO A 548 -16.02 9.97 -16.03
CA PRO A 548 -15.56 10.76 -17.18
C PRO A 548 -16.07 12.21 -17.19
N THR A 549 -17.21 12.48 -16.55
CA THR A 549 -17.76 13.83 -16.39
C THR A 549 -16.87 14.71 -15.50
N ALA A 550 -16.16 14.14 -14.52
CA ALA A 550 -15.25 14.88 -13.64
C ALA A 550 -14.00 15.35 -14.39
N LEU A 551 -13.37 14.48 -15.19
CA LEU A 551 -12.28 14.87 -16.10
C LEU A 551 -12.73 15.99 -17.05
N ALA A 552 -13.91 15.87 -17.64
CA ALA A 552 -14.47 16.87 -18.55
C ALA A 552 -14.79 18.22 -17.87
N ALA A 553 -14.98 18.23 -16.55
CA ALA A 553 -15.16 19.43 -15.73
C ALA A 553 -13.84 19.98 -15.12
N GLY A 554 -12.70 19.34 -15.38
CA GLY A 554 -11.37 19.81 -14.96
C GLY A 554 -10.92 19.33 -13.57
N HIS A 555 -11.60 18.34 -12.99
CA HIS A 555 -11.12 17.68 -11.78
C HIS A 555 -9.88 16.80 -12.10
N PRO A 556 -8.97 16.58 -11.13
CA PRO A 556 -7.83 15.69 -11.33
C PRO A 556 -8.27 14.26 -11.68
N ASP A 557 -7.48 13.60 -12.52
CA ASP A 557 -7.62 12.15 -12.70
C ASP A 557 -7.31 11.42 -11.39
N LEU A 558 -7.96 10.28 -11.18
CA LEU A 558 -7.85 9.48 -9.94
C LEU A 558 -7.35 8.06 -10.25
N PRO A 559 -6.06 7.89 -10.63
CA PRO A 559 -5.44 6.58 -10.71
C PRO A 559 -5.65 5.76 -9.44
N GLY A 560 -5.75 4.44 -9.60
CA GLY A 560 -6.08 3.48 -8.56
C GLY A 560 -7.57 3.29 -8.30
N LEU A 561 -8.41 4.33 -8.46
CA LEU A 561 -9.85 4.21 -8.20
C LEU A 561 -10.62 3.66 -9.41
N GLY A 562 -10.17 3.93 -10.64
CA GLY A 562 -10.85 3.48 -11.86
C GLY A 562 -10.61 2.01 -12.21
N GLU A 563 -9.44 1.51 -11.83
CA GLU A 563 -8.88 0.21 -12.19
C GLU A 563 -9.66 -0.95 -11.56
N THR A 564 -9.68 -2.13 -12.20
CA THR A 564 -10.26 -3.34 -11.60
C THR A 564 -9.24 -3.99 -10.67
N LEU A 565 -9.54 -4.06 -9.37
CA LEU A 565 -8.68 -4.67 -8.36
C LEU A 565 -8.82 -6.21 -8.39
N LEU A 566 -7.69 -6.92 -8.44
CA LEU A 566 -7.62 -8.38 -8.38
C LEU A 566 -6.30 -8.91 -7.81
N ASN A 567 -6.30 -10.18 -7.38
CA ASN A 567 -5.08 -10.91 -7.01
C ASN A 567 -4.40 -11.52 -8.23
N GLU A 568 -5.18 -12.21 -9.06
CA GLU A 568 -4.62 -13.20 -9.97
C GLU A 568 -5.37 -13.33 -11.30
N VAL A 569 -4.61 -13.47 -12.39
CA VAL A 569 -5.12 -13.91 -13.69
C VAL A 569 -4.44 -15.23 -14.07
N ARG A 570 -5.21 -16.31 -14.17
CA ARG A 570 -4.75 -17.62 -14.67
C ARG A 570 -5.11 -17.78 -16.14
N LEU A 571 -4.13 -18.15 -16.95
CA LEU A 571 -4.29 -18.51 -18.35
C LEU A 571 -4.20 -20.02 -18.48
N GLU A 572 -5.34 -20.70 -18.57
CA GLU A 572 -5.42 -22.18 -18.59
C GLU A 572 -5.79 -22.73 -19.97
N GLY A 573 -5.24 -23.88 -20.33
CA GLY A 573 -5.67 -24.64 -21.51
C GLY A 573 -4.64 -25.67 -22.00
N SER A 574 -5.08 -26.55 -22.89
CA SER A 574 -4.23 -27.47 -23.66
C SER A 574 -4.71 -27.35 -25.09
N PHE A 575 -3.87 -26.84 -26.00
CA PHE A 575 -4.31 -26.40 -27.32
C PHE A 575 -3.85 -27.36 -28.42
N THR A 576 -4.79 -27.75 -29.28
CA THR A 576 -4.56 -28.78 -30.31
C THR A 576 -5.03 -28.29 -31.68
N GLY A 577 -4.13 -28.10 -32.64
CA GLY A 577 -4.51 -27.78 -34.02
C GLY A 577 -3.38 -27.23 -34.87
N ALA A 578 -3.37 -27.54 -36.17
CA ALA A 578 -2.26 -27.20 -37.08
C ALA A 578 -2.19 -25.72 -37.51
N GLY A 579 -3.13 -24.88 -37.10
CA GLY A 579 -3.18 -23.45 -37.41
C GLY A 579 -2.96 -22.60 -36.17
N ASN A 580 -2.42 -21.39 -36.35
CA ASN A 580 -2.17 -20.45 -35.26
C ASN A 580 -3.49 -20.01 -34.61
N ARG A 581 -3.44 -19.76 -33.29
CA ARG A 581 -4.57 -19.40 -32.46
C ARG A 581 -4.25 -18.29 -31.47
N THR A 582 -5.26 -17.49 -31.12
CA THR A 582 -5.11 -16.45 -30.10
C THR A 582 -6.22 -16.44 -29.06
N ALA A 583 -5.90 -16.13 -27.81
CA ALA A 583 -6.83 -15.60 -26.82
C ALA A 583 -6.45 -14.17 -26.46
N SER A 584 -7.32 -13.20 -26.72
CA SER A 584 -7.08 -11.80 -26.41
C SER A 584 -7.88 -11.33 -25.20
N LEU A 585 -7.20 -10.61 -24.29
CA LEU A 585 -7.79 -9.84 -23.21
C LEU A 585 -7.60 -8.36 -23.51
N THR A 586 -8.68 -7.59 -23.62
CA THR A 586 -8.65 -6.14 -23.83
C THR A 586 -9.55 -5.42 -22.82
N GLY A 587 -9.49 -4.08 -22.74
CA GLY A 587 -10.45 -3.28 -21.97
C GLY A 587 -9.82 -2.42 -20.89
N ASN A 588 -10.50 -2.30 -19.75
CA ASN A 588 -10.10 -1.43 -18.65
C ASN A 588 -8.84 -1.95 -17.94
N THR A 589 -8.04 -1.00 -17.45
CA THR A 589 -6.84 -1.22 -16.64
C THR A 589 -7.12 -2.08 -15.42
N LEU A 590 -6.19 -3.01 -15.14
CA LEU A 590 -6.19 -3.88 -13.98
C LEU A 590 -5.26 -3.33 -12.89
N MET A 591 -5.60 -3.53 -11.62
CA MET A 591 -4.77 -3.19 -10.48
C MET A 591 -4.49 -4.45 -9.67
N VAL A 592 -3.23 -4.83 -9.55
CA VAL A 592 -2.82 -6.10 -8.96
C VAL A 592 -2.30 -5.91 -7.53
N ALA A 593 -2.88 -6.65 -6.60
CA ALA A 593 -2.55 -6.59 -5.17
C ALA A 593 -2.46 -8.00 -4.56
N ASN A 594 -1.70 -8.12 -3.48
CA ASN A 594 -1.63 -9.34 -2.69
C ASN A 594 -2.98 -9.62 -2.02
N ASN A 595 -3.36 -10.89 -1.91
CA ASN A 595 -4.60 -11.28 -1.25
C ASN A 595 -4.48 -11.14 0.28
N GLN A 596 -5.61 -11.17 0.99
CA GLN A 596 -5.63 -10.96 2.45
C GLN A 596 -4.95 -12.10 3.25
N GLU A 597 -4.77 -13.27 2.62
CA GLU A 597 -4.03 -14.41 3.17
C GLU A 597 -2.49 -14.29 2.95
N GLY A 598 -2.02 -13.21 2.30
CA GLY A 598 -0.62 -12.99 1.97
C GLY A 598 -0.13 -13.66 0.67
N ARG A 599 -1.05 -14.12 -0.19
CA ARG A 599 -0.72 -14.64 -1.53
C ARG A 599 -0.30 -13.50 -2.44
N VAL A 600 0.88 -13.63 -3.05
CA VAL A 600 1.42 -12.63 -3.98
C VAL A 600 0.51 -12.43 -5.19
N ALA A 601 0.46 -11.19 -5.69
CA ALA A 601 -0.19 -10.87 -6.95
C ALA A 601 0.48 -11.61 -8.12
N GLN A 602 -0.29 -12.22 -9.02
CA GLN A 602 0.30 -12.99 -10.13
C GLN A 602 -0.52 -13.03 -11.43
N ILE A 603 0.17 -13.13 -12.57
CA ILE A 603 -0.42 -13.52 -13.85
C ILE A 603 0.30 -14.80 -14.31
N GLY A 604 -0.42 -15.93 -14.29
CA GLY A 604 0.14 -17.26 -14.46
C GLY A 604 -0.24 -17.92 -15.77
N LEU A 605 0.76 -18.38 -16.53
CA LEU A 605 0.59 -19.24 -17.70
C LEU A 605 0.54 -20.72 -17.29
N HIS A 606 -0.67 -21.28 -17.24
CA HIS A 606 -0.94 -22.70 -16.98
C HIS A 606 -1.41 -23.41 -18.27
N ALA A 607 -0.85 -22.98 -19.40
CA ALA A 607 -1.30 -23.36 -20.73
C ALA A 607 -0.23 -24.14 -21.51
N THR A 608 -0.65 -25.20 -22.18
CA THR A 608 0.21 -26.02 -23.03
C THR A 608 -0.20 -25.92 -24.50
N ASP A 609 0.77 -25.77 -25.39
CA ASP A 609 0.56 -25.95 -26.82
C ASP A 609 0.99 -27.36 -27.20
N ASP A 610 0.00 -28.20 -27.53
CA ASP A 610 0.17 -29.59 -27.96
C ASP A 610 0.22 -29.72 -29.49
N SER A 611 0.33 -28.59 -30.21
CA SER A 611 0.41 -28.57 -31.67
C SER A 611 1.79 -28.97 -32.21
N PRO A 612 1.86 -29.78 -33.29
CA PRO A 612 3.11 -30.07 -33.97
C PRO A 612 3.51 -29.01 -35.01
N THR A 613 2.63 -28.06 -35.37
CA THR A 613 2.88 -27.08 -36.46
C THR A 613 2.23 -25.71 -36.30
N GLY A 614 1.27 -25.56 -35.40
CA GLY A 614 0.65 -24.27 -35.07
C GLY A 614 1.31 -23.61 -33.87
N SER A 615 0.78 -22.46 -33.48
CA SER A 615 1.15 -21.77 -32.23
C SER A 615 -0.07 -21.20 -31.52
N TYR A 616 -0.16 -21.32 -30.20
CA TYR A 616 -1.13 -20.59 -29.38
C TYR A 616 -0.51 -19.33 -28.75
N THR A 617 -1.26 -18.22 -28.74
CA THR A 617 -0.82 -16.95 -28.12
C THR A 617 -1.91 -16.36 -27.21
N TYR A 618 -1.55 -16.10 -25.95
CA TYR A 618 -2.33 -15.22 -25.08
C TYR A 618 -1.84 -13.79 -25.25
N ASN A 619 -2.75 -12.90 -25.61
CA ASN A 619 -2.49 -11.49 -25.85
C ASN A 619 -3.19 -10.64 -24.79
N ILE A 620 -2.43 -10.06 -23.86
CA ILE A 620 -2.93 -9.20 -22.79
C ILE A 620 -2.72 -7.74 -23.20
N ALA A 621 -3.79 -7.13 -23.68
CA ALA A 621 -3.88 -5.74 -24.10
C ALA A 621 -4.75 -4.94 -23.11
N VAL A 622 -4.39 -5.04 -21.84
CA VAL A 622 -4.89 -4.22 -20.72
C VAL A 622 -3.70 -3.70 -19.95
N ASP A 623 -3.74 -2.44 -19.53
CA ASP A 623 -2.70 -1.86 -18.69
C ASP A 623 -2.78 -2.45 -17.28
N VAL A 624 -1.63 -2.50 -16.59
CA VAL A 624 -1.50 -3.10 -15.26
C VAL A 624 -0.87 -2.11 -14.29
N VAL A 625 -1.62 -1.80 -13.23
CA VAL A 625 -1.19 -0.96 -12.10
C VAL A 625 -0.70 -1.85 -10.97
N LEU A 626 0.56 -1.65 -10.58
CA LEU A 626 1.22 -2.41 -9.53
C LEU A 626 0.94 -1.78 -8.17
N TYR A 627 0.04 -2.38 -7.37
CA TYR A 627 -0.10 -2.03 -5.95
C TYR A 627 0.93 -2.77 -5.09
N ASN A 628 1.17 -4.04 -5.41
CA ASN A 628 2.28 -4.87 -4.93
C ASN A 628 3.15 -5.32 -6.11
N ASP A 629 4.27 -5.97 -5.80
CA ASP A 629 5.11 -6.62 -6.81
C ASP A 629 4.30 -7.71 -7.53
N LEU A 630 4.50 -7.84 -8.85
CA LEU A 630 3.74 -8.75 -9.69
C LEU A 630 4.60 -9.93 -10.16
N HIS A 631 4.13 -11.13 -9.86
CA HIS A 631 4.73 -12.36 -10.37
C HIS A 631 4.15 -12.75 -11.72
N LEU A 632 4.98 -12.79 -12.76
CA LEU A 632 4.66 -13.40 -14.05
C LEU A 632 5.12 -14.86 -13.99
N THR A 633 4.20 -15.80 -13.84
CA THR A 633 4.51 -17.20 -13.56
C THR A 633 4.11 -18.13 -14.70
N GLY A 634 4.61 -19.37 -14.68
CA GLY A 634 4.14 -20.44 -15.56
C GLY A 634 5.22 -21.12 -16.39
N ASP A 635 4.88 -22.31 -16.85
CA ASP A 635 5.73 -23.19 -17.66
C ASP A 635 5.05 -23.46 -19.02
N GLY A 636 5.82 -23.93 -20.00
CA GLY A 636 5.28 -24.42 -21.27
C GLY A 636 5.66 -23.61 -22.51
N THR A 637 4.92 -23.89 -23.59
CA THR A 637 5.26 -23.53 -24.99
C THR A 637 4.32 -22.51 -25.64
N ALA A 638 3.20 -22.18 -24.99
CA ALA A 638 2.28 -21.15 -25.49
C ALA A 638 2.95 -19.77 -25.38
N ASN A 639 2.71 -18.89 -26.36
CA ASN A 639 3.25 -17.53 -26.36
C ASN A 639 2.43 -16.66 -25.39
N PHE A 640 3.12 -15.91 -24.53
CA PHE A 640 2.52 -15.04 -23.53
C PHE A 640 2.95 -13.61 -23.80
N GLN A 641 2.06 -12.79 -24.37
CA GLN A 641 2.36 -11.45 -24.86
C GLN A 641 1.54 -10.39 -24.13
N PHE A 642 2.22 -9.36 -23.61
CA PHE A 642 1.63 -8.14 -23.08
C PHE A 642 1.83 -6.99 -24.07
N THR A 643 0.73 -6.31 -24.41
CA THR A 643 0.74 -5.09 -25.23
C THR A 643 0.18 -3.87 -24.49
N GLY A 644 -0.39 -4.05 -23.29
CA GLY A 644 -0.68 -2.96 -22.37
C GLY A 644 0.53 -2.61 -21.52
N ASP A 645 0.45 -1.48 -20.83
CA ASP A 645 1.57 -0.86 -20.12
C ASP A 645 1.59 -1.25 -18.64
N PHE A 646 2.79 -1.45 -18.06
CA PHE A 646 2.96 -1.62 -16.62
C PHE A 646 3.38 -0.31 -15.96
N ARG A 647 2.67 0.10 -14.89
CA ARG A 647 2.98 1.29 -14.10
C ARG A 647 2.81 1.04 -12.60
N ASP A 648 3.59 1.72 -11.77
CA ASP A 648 3.35 1.72 -10.33
C ASP A 648 2.02 2.40 -10.00
N PHE A 649 1.37 2.00 -8.89
CA PHE A 649 0.32 2.82 -8.32
C PHE A 649 0.88 4.11 -7.70
N TYR A 650 1.93 3.97 -6.89
CA TYR A 650 2.61 5.12 -6.28
C TYR A 650 3.99 4.78 -5.71
N THR A 651 4.10 3.65 -5.00
CA THR A 651 5.39 3.13 -4.53
C THR A 651 6.02 2.28 -5.64
N PRO A 652 7.34 2.35 -5.87
CA PRO A 652 8.05 1.45 -6.78
C PRO A 652 7.74 -0.02 -6.50
N ARG A 653 7.30 -0.76 -7.52
CA ARG A 653 7.02 -2.20 -7.50
C ARG A 653 7.75 -2.93 -8.62
N SER A 654 8.05 -4.19 -8.34
CA SER A 654 8.87 -5.05 -9.20
C SER A 654 8.01 -5.98 -10.05
N LEU A 655 8.51 -6.31 -11.23
CA LEU A 655 8.02 -7.39 -12.08
C LEU A 655 8.96 -8.59 -11.94
N ILE A 656 8.42 -9.74 -11.53
CA ILE A 656 9.20 -10.94 -11.21
C ILE A 656 8.77 -12.07 -12.13
N LYS A 657 9.62 -12.46 -13.09
CA LYS A 657 9.36 -13.53 -14.06
C LYS A 657 9.92 -14.86 -13.56
N GLN A 658 9.03 -15.83 -13.36
CA GLN A 658 9.32 -17.19 -12.88
C GLN A 658 8.81 -18.26 -13.86
N GLY A 659 9.28 -19.51 -13.70
CA GLY A 659 8.90 -20.66 -14.54
C GLY A 659 9.51 -20.63 -15.95
N SER A 660 9.32 -21.71 -16.72
CA SER A 660 9.98 -21.94 -18.02
C SER A 660 9.39 -21.12 -19.17
N SER A 661 8.27 -20.42 -18.97
CA SER A 661 7.55 -19.69 -20.03
C SER A 661 8.34 -18.50 -20.58
N HIS A 662 7.94 -18.04 -21.77
CA HIS A 662 8.45 -16.82 -22.42
C HIS A 662 7.39 -15.71 -22.34
N VAL A 663 7.74 -14.60 -21.67
CA VAL A 663 6.95 -13.35 -21.67
C VAL A 663 7.48 -12.39 -22.73
N LYS A 664 6.60 -11.89 -23.58
CA LYS A 664 6.90 -10.84 -24.57
C LYS A 664 6.20 -9.54 -24.21
N LEU A 665 6.95 -8.45 -24.08
CA LEU A 665 6.48 -7.11 -23.78
C LEU A 665 6.54 -6.24 -25.03
N THR A 666 5.46 -5.53 -25.34
CA THR A 666 5.41 -4.53 -26.43
C THR A 666 4.77 -3.20 -26.05
N GLY A 667 4.36 -3.01 -24.79
CA GLY A 667 3.83 -1.75 -24.24
C GLY A 667 4.93 -0.84 -23.70
N GLN A 668 4.61 0.43 -23.44
CA GLN A 668 5.49 1.45 -22.84
C GLN A 668 5.37 1.44 -21.30
N SER A 669 6.18 0.60 -20.65
CA SER A 669 6.15 0.45 -19.19
C SER A 669 6.99 1.53 -18.49
N THR A 670 6.53 1.97 -17.32
CA THR A 670 7.04 3.16 -16.60
C THR A 670 7.24 2.96 -15.10
N PHE A 671 7.22 1.71 -14.62
CA PHE A 671 7.42 1.35 -13.21
C PHE A 671 8.89 1.56 -12.77
N ALA A 672 9.07 1.93 -11.51
CA ALA A 672 10.36 2.32 -10.93
C ALA A 672 10.98 1.26 -9.99
N GLY A 673 10.34 0.11 -9.82
CA GLY A 673 10.94 -1.05 -9.16
C GLY A 673 11.83 -1.85 -10.11
N ASP A 674 12.01 -3.14 -9.80
CA ASP A 674 12.99 -4.00 -10.46
C ASP A 674 12.32 -4.94 -11.49
N LEU A 675 13.03 -5.30 -12.55
CA LEU A 675 12.68 -6.42 -13.44
C LEU A 675 13.58 -7.62 -13.11
N LEU A 676 13.03 -8.61 -12.40
CA LEU A 676 13.71 -9.84 -12.05
C LEU A 676 13.31 -10.95 -13.04
N VAL A 677 14.29 -11.56 -13.70
CA VAL A 677 14.11 -12.68 -14.61
C VAL A 677 14.74 -13.92 -13.97
N GLU A 678 13.99 -14.54 -13.06
CA GLU A 678 14.42 -15.71 -12.27
C GLU A 678 14.33 -17.03 -13.06
N GLY A 679 13.56 -17.06 -14.16
CA GLY A 679 13.45 -18.24 -15.01
C GLY A 679 12.71 -18.00 -16.33
N GLY A 680 13.03 -18.82 -17.34
CA GLY A 680 12.46 -18.71 -18.67
C GLY A 680 13.02 -17.51 -19.42
N GLN A 681 12.16 -16.77 -20.12
CA GLN A 681 12.57 -15.65 -20.98
C GLN A 681 11.66 -14.42 -20.82
N VAL A 682 12.25 -13.22 -20.86
CA VAL A 682 11.55 -11.94 -21.11
C VAL A 682 12.09 -11.31 -22.40
N GLU A 683 11.23 -11.01 -23.36
CA GLU A 683 11.56 -10.25 -24.58
C GLU A 683 10.86 -8.89 -24.58
N VAL A 684 11.61 -7.79 -24.60
CA VAL A 684 11.11 -6.46 -24.99
C VAL A 684 11.24 -6.32 -26.51
N ALA A 685 10.14 -6.26 -27.24
CA ALA A 685 10.13 -6.29 -28.71
C ALA A 685 9.56 -5.02 -29.37
N GLY A 686 9.23 -4.04 -28.55
CA GLY A 686 8.52 -2.81 -28.90
C GLY A 686 8.07 -2.15 -27.60
N GLY A 687 7.50 -0.95 -27.68
CA GLY A 687 7.22 -0.18 -26.46
C GLY A 687 8.53 0.16 -25.75
N GLY A 688 8.61 -0.09 -24.45
CA GLY A 688 9.78 0.24 -23.66
C GLY A 688 9.64 -0.09 -22.18
N ILE A 689 10.73 0.05 -21.44
CA ILE A 689 10.75 0.01 -19.97
C ILE A 689 11.57 1.21 -19.51
N THR A 690 10.92 2.17 -18.88
CA THR A 690 11.55 3.41 -18.44
C THR A 690 11.43 3.56 -16.93
N ASN A 691 12.44 4.15 -16.31
CA ASN A 691 12.58 4.38 -14.86
C ASN A 691 12.80 3.13 -13.98
N ALA A 692 12.81 1.91 -14.53
CA ALA A 692 13.06 0.70 -13.75
C ALA A 692 14.48 0.72 -13.14
N ARG A 693 14.62 0.28 -11.90
CA ARG A 693 15.87 0.40 -11.16
C ARG A 693 16.87 -0.70 -11.53
N TYR A 694 16.54 -1.96 -11.22
CA TYR A 694 17.39 -3.09 -11.60
C TYR A 694 16.79 -3.92 -12.74
N LEU A 695 17.62 -4.35 -13.68
CA LEU A 695 17.40 -5.58 -14.45
C LEU A 695 18.25 -6.68 -13.83
N VAL A 696 17.64 -7.77 -13.34
CA VAL A 696 18.35 -8.94 -12.83
C VAL A 696 18.01 -10.14 -13.69
N VAL A 697 19.01 -10.76 -14.33
CA VAL A 697 18.83 -11.96 -15.15
C VAL A 697 19.57 -13.12 -14.50
N ASP A 698 18.82 -14.10 -14.01
CA ASP A 698 19.38 -15.16 -13.17
C ASP A 698 19.91 -16.37 -13.95
N THR A 699 20.67 -17.22 -13.27
CA THR A 699 21.36 -18.37 -13.88
C THR A 699 20.40 -19.27 -14.66
N GLY A 700 20.58 -19.37 -15.98
CA GLY A 700 19.73 -20.17 -16.87
C GLY A 700 18.45 -19.48 -17.36
N ALA A 701 18.26 -18.19 -17.04
CA ALA A 701 17.20 -17.36 -17.61
C ALA A 701 17.72 -16.47 -18.76
N GLU A 702 16.81 -15.95 -19.59
CA GLU A 702 17.15 -15.07 -20.72
C GLU A 702 16.40 -13.74 -20.70
N TYR A 703 17.12 -12.64 -20.90
CA TYR A 703 16.56 -11.35 -21.29
C TYR A 703 16.84 -11.07 -22.76
N ARG A 704 15.85 -10.58 -23.50
CA ARG A 704 15.97 -10.20 -24.91
C ARG A 704 15.44 -8.80 -25.14
N GLN A 705 16.13 -8.03 -25.95
CA GLN A 705 15.62 -6.79 -26.52
C GLN A 705 15.71 -6.88 -28.05
N THR A 706 14.55 -6.92 -28.70
CA THR A 706 14.45 -6.92 -30.17
C THR A 706 13.90 -5.60 -30.72
N GLY A 707 13.44 -4.70 -29.84
CA GLY A 707 13.03 -3.34 -30.15
C GLY A 707 12.64 -2.57 -28.88
N GLY A 708 12.21 -1.31 -29.04
CA GLY A 708 11.78 -0.45 -27.94
C GLY A 708 12.92 0.23 -27.18
N ASP A 709 12.57 1.18 -26.33
CA ASP A 709 13.54 1.95 -25.53
C ASP A 709 13.53 1.44 -24.09
N VAL A 710 14.67 0.94 -23.59
CA VAL A 710 14.80 0.42 -22.23
C VAL A 710 15.87 1.15 -21.45
N ALA A 711 15.55 1.54 -20.22
CA ALA A 711 16.42 2.23 -19.29
C ALA A 711 16.39 1.54 -17.93
N PHE A 712 17.56 1.15 -17.43
CA PHE A 712 17.76 0.58 -16.10
C PHE A 712 18.89 1.32 -15.37
N ASP A 713 18.78 1.62 -14.08
CA ASP A 713 19.92 2.21 -13.34
C ASP A 713 21.12 1.25 -13.34
N THR A 714 20.87 -0.04 -13.12
CA THR A 714 21.90 -1.09 -13.11
C THR A 714 21.36 -2.42 -13.64
N VAL A 715 22.22 -3.15 -14.34
CA VAL A 715 21.93 -4.47 -14.92
C VAL A 715 22.81 -5.52 -14.25
N ILE A 716 22.24 -6.65 -13.85
CA ILE A 716 22.93 -7.76 -13.18
C ILE A 716 22.69 -9.04 -13.96
N ILE A 717 23.76 -9.62 -14.50
CA ILE A 717 23.73 -10.83 -15.33
C ILE A 717 24.45 -11.94 -14.56
N SER A 718 23.67 -12.86 -14.00
CA SER A 718 24.20 -14.01 -13.26
C SER A 718 24.99 -14.95 -14.21
N PRO A 719 25.99 -15.71 -13.72
CA PRO A 719 26.72 -16.66 -14.54
C PRO A 719 25.80 -17.65 -15.26
N ALA A 720 26.01 -17.83 -16.57
CA ALA A 720 25.15 -18.64 -17.44
C ALA A 720 23.67 -18.19 -17.55
N ALA A 721 23.35 -16.95 -17.17
CA ALA A 721 22.24 -16.21 -17.78
C ALA A 721 22.60 -15.83 -19.23
N THR A 722 21.60 -15.44 -20.03
CA THR A 722 21.82 -14.94 -21.39
C THR A 722 21.12 -13.61 -21.65
N THR A 723 21.79 -12.70 -22.35
CA THR A 723 21.21 -11.44 -22.82
C THR A 723 21.32 -11.34 -24.34
N THR A 724 20.21 -11.16 -25.05
CA THR A 724 20.18 -11.03 -26.51
C THR A 724 19.65 -9.65 -26.90
N LEU A 725 20.55 -8.71 -27.20
CA LEU A 725 20.21 -7.32 -27.57
C LEU A 725 20.42 -7.13 -29.08
N THR A 726 19.33 -7.03 -29.86
CA THR A 726 19.38 -7.00 -31.34
C THR A 726 18.63 -5.83 -31.98
N GLY A 727 18.06 -4.93 -31.18
CA GLY A 727 17.37 -3.73 -31.66
C GLY A 727 16.76 -2.93 -30.53
N GLY A 728 16.37 -1.69 -30.79
CA GLY A 728 15.93 -0.73 -29.76
C GLY A 728 17.07 0.10 -29.18
N VAL A 729 16.77 0.94 -28.19
CA VAL A 729 17.75 1.70 -27.40
C VAL A 729 17.92 1.05 -26.04
N PHE A 730 19.15 0.83 -25.59
CA PHE A 730 19.49 0.27 -24.28
C PHE A 730 20.33 1.29 -23.50
N THR A 731 19.78 1.77 -22.39
CA THR A 731 20.39 2.77 -21.52
C THR A 731 20.62 2.20 -20.13
N THR A 732 21.84 2.31 -19.61
CA THR A 732 22.11 2.01 -18.20
C THR A 732 23.38 2.72 -17.70
N SER A 733 23.55 2.82 -16.38
CA SER A 733 24.77 3.35 -15.76
C SER A 733 25.81 2.26 -15.47
N ASP A 734 25.35 1.09 -15.00
CA ASP A 734 26.22 0.03 -14.50
C ASP A 734 25.73 -1.35 -14.94
N VAL A 735 26.65 -2.25 -15.27
CA VAL A 735 26.39 -3.65 -15.63
C VAL A 735 27.33 -4.55 -14.82
N VAL A 736 26.79 -5.59 -14.20
CA VAL A 736 27.57 -6.61 -13.47
C VAL A 736 27.47 -7.93 -14.23
N GLY A 737 28.61 -8.41 -14.75
CA GLY A 737 28.67 -9.56 -15.65
C GLY A 737 28.99 -9.17 -17.10
N ASP A 738 29.13 -10.16 -17.96
CA ASP A 738 29.52 -9.97 -19.36
C ASP A 738 28.31 -9.55 -20.21
N LEU A 739 28.48 -8.57 -21.10
CA LEU A 739 27.42 -8.02 -21.94
C LEU A 739 27.74 -8.10 -23.43
N VAL A 740 26.75 -8.54 -24.23
CA VAL A 740 26.87 -8.63 -25.69
C VAL A 740 25.76 -7.82 -26.37
N ASN A 741 26.15 -6.76 -27.09
CA ASN A 741 25.28 -6.08 -28.05
C ASN A 741 25.42 -6.75 -29.43
N ASN A 742 24.30 -7.05 -30.07
CA ASN A 742 24.21 -7.69 -31.38
C ASN A 742 23.19 -6.98 -32.30
N GLY A 743 22.95 -5.68 -32.09
CA GLY A 743 22.09 -4.86 -32.96
C GLY A 743 21.34 -3.69 -32.30
N ALA A 744 21.41 -3.52 -30.98
CA ALA A 744 20.79 -2.40 -30.27
C ALA A 744 21.64 -1.12 -30.34
N VAL A 745 21.03 0.03 -30.06
CA VAL A 745 21.71 1.31 -29.84
C VAL A 745 22.01 1.43 -28.34
N PHE A 746 23.29 1.58 -27.98
CA PHE A 746 23.69 1.78 -26.58
C PHE A 746 23.85 3.28 -26.29
N LYS A 747 23.32 3.73 -25.16
CA LYS A 747 23.46 5.11 -24.65
C LYS A 747 23.80 5.12 -23.17
N ALA A 748 24.57 6.12 -22.73
CA ALA A 748 24.78 6.38 -21.31
C ALA A 748 23.48 6.90 -20.66
N SER A 749 23.33 6.72 -19.36
CA SER A 749 22.23 7.37 -18.63
C SER A 749 22.46 8.87 -18.54
N ASP A 750 21.45 9.69 -18.90
CA ASP A 750 21.50 11.16 -18.74
C ASP A 750 21.84 11.61 -17.31
N ALA A 751 21.53 10.78 -16.30
CA ALA A 751 21.75 11.07 -14.90
C ALA A 751 23.21 10.89 -14.45
N THR A 752 23.99 10.03 -15.11
CA THR A 752 25.38 9.71 -14.75
C THR A 752 26.40 10.04 -15.82
N ARG A 753 25.96 10.18 -17.08
CA ARG A 753 26.81 10.27 -18.28
C ARG A 753 27.81 9.12 -18.38
N MET A 754 27.48 7.97 -17.79
CA MET A 754 28.32 6.78 -17.76
C MET A 754 27.54 5.53 -18.18
N PHE A 755 28.26 4.53 -18.66
CA PHE A 755 27.84 3.15 -18.86
C PHE A 755 29.04 2.25 -18.56
N LEU A 756 29.04 1.55 -17.42
CA LEU A 756 30.21 0.81 -16.93
C LEU A 756 29.91 -0.69 -16.83
N VAL A 757 30.67 -1.52 -17.55
CA VAL A 757 30.53 -2.99 -17.51
C VAL A 757 31.61 -3.59 -16.61
N ASN A 758 31.22 -4.13 -15.46
CA ASN A 758 32.06 -4.94 -14.59
C ASN A 758 32.11 -6.39 -15.10
N GLY A 759 32.73 -6.56 -16.27
CA GLY A 759 32.82 -7.79 -17.06
C GLY A 759 33.41 -7.49 -18.44
N ASP A 760 33.29 -8.44 -19.37
CA ASP A 760 33.60 -8.23 -20.79
C ASP A 760 32.43 -7.53 -21.51
N LEU A 761 32.72 -6.57 -22.39
CA LEU A 761 31.74 -5.90 -23.25
C LEU A 761 32.03 -6.19 -24.72
N THR A 762 31.09 -6.83 -25.42
CA THR A 762 31.19 -7.10 -26.86
C THR A 762 30.13 -6.34 -27.63
N LEU A 763 30.55 -5.39 -28.46
CA LEU A 763 29.69 -4.66 -29.40
C LEU A 763 29.77 -5.32 -30.78
N ALA A 764 29.06 -6.42 -31.01
CA ALA A 764 29.14 -7.18 -32.25
C ALA A 764 28.42 -6.51 -33.45
N ALA A 765 27.33 -5.79 -33.18
CA ALA A 765 26.56 -5.01 -34.16
C ALA A 765 25.69 -3.97 -33.43
N GLY A 766 25.01 -3.10 -34.18
CA GLY A 766 24.22 -1.97 -33.63
C GLY A 766 25.04 -0.68 -33.64
N SER A 767 24.77 0.23 -32.70
CA SER A 767 25.61 1.42 -32.49
C SER A 767 25.88 1.69 -31.01
N LEU A 768 26.98 2.40 -30.77
CA LEU A 768 27.27 3.13 -29.55
C LEU A 768 27.06 4.62 -29.84
N ASP A 769 26.12 5.25 -29.16
CA ASP A 769 25.76 6.65 -29.34
C ASP A 769 26.24 7.46 -28.12
N LEU A 770 27.05 8.50 -28.36
CA LEU A 770 27.68 9.35 -27.34
C LEU A 770 27.38 10.84 -27.58
N GLU A 771 27.16 11.57 -26.49
CA GLU A 771 26.87 13.01 -26.46
C GLU A 771 28.02 13.80 -25.82
N LEU A 772 28.36 14.96 -26.42
CA LEU A 772 29.36 15.91 -25.94
C LEU A 772 28.75 17.30 -25.72
N GLY A 773 28.62 17.75 -24.48
CA GLY A 773 28.11 19.07 -24.09
C GLY A 773 29.17 20.02 -23.49
N GLY A 774 30.39 19.54 -23.26
CA GLY A 774 31.47 20.30 -22.59
C GLY A 774 32.74 19.46 -22.41
N LEU A 775 33.57 19.80 -21.41
CA LEU A 775 34.92 19.23 -21.22
C LEU A 775 35.13 18.52 -19.86
N GLN A 776 34.17 18.61 -18.94
CA GLN A 776 34.25 17.95 -17.64
C GLN A 776 33.84 16.46 -17.74
N PHE A 777 34.81 15.57 -17.54
CA PHE A 777 34.59 14.12 -17.49
C PHE A 777 33.50 13.72 -16.50
N GLY A 778 32.59 12.84 -16.92
CA GLY A 778 31.49 12.32 -16.09
C GLY A 778 30.44 13.36 -15.70
N VAL A 779 30.39 14.50 -16.40
CA VAL A 779 29.38 15.56 -16.19
C VAL A 779 28.92 16.14 -17.52
N ASP A 780 29.86 16.52 -18.39
CA ASP A 780 29.57 17.25 -19.62
C ASP A 780 29.46 16.35 -20.86
N TYR A 781 29.90 15.09 -20.79
CA TYR A 781 29.89 14.16 -21.93
C TYR A 781 29.86 12.70 -21.50
N ASP A 782 29.37 11.84 -22.39
CA ASP A 782 29.17 10.41 -22.14
C ASP A 782 30.48 9.60 -22.12
N HIS A 783 30.55 8.62 -21.22
CA HIS A 783 31.69 7.73 -21.04
C HIS A 783 31.27 6.25 -20.93
N PHE A 784 31.97 5.36 -21.64
CA PHE A 784 31.69 3.91 -21.66
C PHE A 784 32.88 3.08 -21.19
N GLY A 785 32.71 2.31 -20.12
CA GLY A 785 33.77 1.51 -19.50
C GLY A 785 33.53 0.00 -19.58
N ALA A 786 34.60 -0.80 -19.65
CA ALA A 786 34.56 -2.25 -19.44
C ALA A 786 35.76 -2.74 -18.62
N ALA A 787 35.52 -3.27 -17.42
CA ALA A 787 36.58 -3.74 -16.52
C ALA A 787 37.39 -4.92 -17.11
N GLY A 788 36.78 -5.71 -18.00
CA GLY A 788 37.41 -6.78 -18.76
C GLY A 788 37.88 -6.35 -20.15
N LEU A 789 37.48 -7.14 -21.16
CA LEU A 789 37.74 -6.90 -22.58
C LEU A 789 36.61 -6.08 -23.22
N PHE A 790 36.95 -4.95 -23.83
CA PHE A 790 36.07 -4.22 -24.74
C PHE A 790 36.33 -4.67 -26.19
N THR A 791 35.35 -5.29 -26.84
CA THR A 791 35.43 -5.71 -28.25
C THR A 791 34.54 -4.83 -29.13
N ALA A 792 35.16 -4.03 -29.99
CA ALA A 792 34.47 -3.16 -30.95
C ALA A 792 34.12 -3.90 -32.25
N GLY A 793 32.93 -3.63 -32.78
CA GLY A 793 32.37 -4.20 -34.01
C GLY A 793 31.12 -3.47 -34.52
N ALA A 794 30.35 -2.86 -33.62
CA ALA A 794 29.24 -1.94 -33.89
C ALA A 794 29.70 -0.61 -34.54
N ASP A 795 28.75 0.22 -34.94
CA ASP A 795 28.98 1.62 -35.32
C ASP A 795 29.22 2.50 -34.07
N LEU A 796 29.95 3.60 -34.24
CA LEU A 796 30.10 4.64 -33.23
C LEU A 796 29.54 5.96 -33.76
N ASN A 797 28.58 6.54 -33.03
CA ASN A 797 28.02 7.86 -33.30
C ASN A 797 28.37 8.82 -32.17
N VAL A 798 28.95 9.97 -32.50
CA VAL A 798 29.20 11.05 -31.55
C VAL A 798 28.40 12.28 -31.99
N SER A 799 27.82 13.00 -31.03
CA SER A 799 27.01 14.20 -31.29
C SER A 799 27.31 15.33 -30.30
N PHE A 800 26.97 16.57 -30.66
CA PHE A 800 27.07 17.71 -29.75
C PHE A 800 25.71 18.02 -29.11
N THR A 801 25.71 18.26 -27.81
CA THR A 801 24.55 18.74 -27.03
C THR A 801 24.78 20.19 -26.57
N ASP A 802 23.74 20.86 -26.10
CA ASP A 802 23.76 22.20 -25.49
C ASP A 802 24.47 23.33 -26.27
N GLY A 803 24.62 23.16 -27.59
CA GLY A 803 25.32 24.10 -28.46
C GLY A 803 26.84 24.09 -28.27
N PHE A 804 27.40 23.02 -27.69
CA PHE A 804 28.83 22.84 -27.50
C PHE A 804 29.60 22.85 -28.82
N MET A 805 30.76 23.53 -28.80
CA MET A 805 31.63 23.72 -29.96
C MET A 805 33.09 23.59 -29.49
N PRO A 806 33.72 22.43 -29.68
CA PRO A 806 35.07 22.19 -29.16
C PRO A 806 36.14 22.92 -29.97
N THR A 807 37.30 23.08 -29.34
CA THR A 807 38.46 23.83 -29.82
C THR A 807 39.68 22.93 -30.02
N ALA A 808 40.75 23.47 -30.62
CA ALA A 808 41.96 22.69 -30.88
C ALA A 808 42.61 22.22 -29.56
N ASN A 809 42.97 20.94 -29.53
CA ASN A 809 43.55 20.18 -28.41
C ASN A 809 42.56 19.75 -27.31
N ASP A 810 41.25 19.99 -27.48
CA ASP A 810 40.23 19.39 -26.60
C ASP A 810 40.28 17.86 -26.70
N GLN A 811 40.12 17.17 -25.56
CA GLN A 811 40.19 15.70 -25.45
C GLN A 811 38.98 15.18 -24.67
N PHE A 812 38.44 14.06 -25.14
CA PHE A 812 37.29 13.39 -24.55
C PHE A 812 37.68 11.94 -24.28
N TRP A 813 37.63 11.53 -23.00
CA TRP A 813 37.87 10.16 -22.58
C TRP A 813 36.55 9.40 -22.74
N LEU A 814 36.29 8.91 -23.95
CA LEU A 814 34.99 8.32 -24.31
C LEU A 814 34.88 6.86 -23.93
N LEU A 815 36.00 6.13 -23.97
CA LEU A 815 36.05 4.70 -23.62
C LEU A 815 37.05 4.47 -22.48
N ASP A 816 36.84 3.44 -21.66
CA ASP A 816 37.85 2.85 -20.78
C ASP A 816 37.74 1.33 -20.83
N ALA A 817 38.87 0.62 -20.83
CA ALA A 817 38.85 -0.83 -20.83
C ALA A 817 40.12 -1.47 -20.27
N GLY A 818 39.98 -2.62 -19.61
CA GLY A 818 41.10 -3.46 -19.19
C GLY A 818 41.95 -3.93 -20.38
N ASN A 819 41.30 -4.23 -21.53
CA ASN A 819 41.92 -4.36 -22.85
C ASN A 819 40.92 -3.97 -23.95
N PHE A 820 41.41 -3.51 -25.10
CA PHE A 820 40.60 -3.30 -26.31
C PHE A 820 40.88 -4.36 -27.38
N ALA A 821 39.85 -4.73 -28.15
CA ALA A 821 39.95 -5.58 -29.34
C ALA A 821 38.94 -5.16 -30.43
N GLY A 822 39.15 -5.64 -31.65
CA GLY A 822 38.25 -5.38 -32.78
C GLY A 822 38.41 -3.98 -33.36
N SER A 823 37.34 -3.48 -33.99
CA SER A 823 37.27 -2.16 -34.63
C SER A 823 35.81 -1.76 -34.84
N PHE A 824 35.46 -0.49 -34.63
CA PHE A 824 34.13 0.02 -35.00
C PHE A 824 33.87 -0.15 -36.51
N SER A 825 32.66 -0.55 -36.90
CA SER A 825 32.26 -0.72 -38.29
C SER A 825 32.24 0.61 -39.05
N THR A 826 31.69 1.65 -38.42
CA THR A 826 31.83 3.05 -38.84
C THR A 826 32.05 3.96 -37.63
N ILE A 827 32.64 5.13 -37.88
CA ILE A 827 32.83 6.18 -36.87
C ILE A 827 32.24 7.47 -37.46
N SER A 828 31.11 7.89 -36.91
CA SER A 828 30.35 9.08 -37.30
C SER A 828 30.56 10.17 -36.24
N LEU A 829 31.19 11.28 -36.61
CA LEU A 829 31.58 12.36 -35.70
C LEU A 829 30.94 13.69 -36.14
N PRO A 830 30.60 14.60 -35.22
CA PRO A 830 29.91 15.83 -35.55
C PRO A 830 30.87 16.82 -36.24
N ALA A 831 30.31 17.71 -37.07
CA ALA A 831 31.10 18.64 -37.86
C ALA A 831 31.80 19.69 -36.98
N LEU A 832 33.13 19.77 -37.09
CA LEU A 832 33.94 20.77 -36.38
C LEU A 832 33.98 22.12 -37.11
N ALA A 833 34.43 23.16 -36.39
CA ALA A 833 34.71 24.45 -36.98
C ALA A 833 35.80 24.38 -38.06
N ALA A 834 35.75 25.29 -39.04
CA ALA A 834 36.67 25.30 -40.17
C ALA A 834 38.14 25.43 -39.71
N GLY A 835 38.98 24.49 -40.13
CA GLY A 835 40.39 24.40 -39.70
C GLY A 835 40.64 23.45 -38.53
N LEU A 836 39.66 22.65 -38.10
CA LEU A 836 39.81 21.58 -37.11
C LEU A 836 39.47 20.21 -37.72
N SER A 837 39.99 19.14 -37.13
CA SER A 837 39.74 17.74 -37.51
C SER A 837 39.71 16.82 -36.29
N TRP A 838 38.93 15.75 -36.34
CA TRP A 838 38.95 14.73 -35.29
C TRP A 838 40.17 13.80 -35.45
N ASP A 839 40.82 13.47 -34.34
CA ASP A 839 41.79 12.38 -34.22
C ASP A 839 41.20 11.29 -33.32
N SER A 840 40.94 10.12 -33.91
CA SER A 840 40.42 8.92 -33.25
C SER A 840 41.47 7.79 -33.15
N SER A 841 42.74 8.06 -33.47
CA SER A 841 43.81 7.05 -33.46
C SER A 841 44.00 6.37 -32.10
N ASN A 842 43.69 7.09 -31.02
CA ASN A 842 43.83 6.63 -29.64
C ASN A 842 42.56 6.01 -29.04
N LEU A 843 41.47 5.94 -29.81
CA LEU A 843 40.15 5.58 -29.28
C LEU A 843 40.05 4.12 -28.82
N LEU A 844 40.73 3.19 -29.50
CA LEU A 844 40.80 1.76 -29.11
C LEU A 844 42.18 1.37 -28.54
N THR A 845 42.91 2.34 -27.96
CA THR A 845 44.17 2.10 -27.24
C THR A 845 44.16 2.74 -25.85
N THR A 846 43.75 4.01 -25.75
CA THR A 846 43.63 4.75 -24.48
C THR A 846 42.23 5.33 -24.27
N GLY A 847 41.27 5.08 -25.18
CA GLY A 847 39.89 5.54 -25.06
C GLY A 847 39.63 7.00 -25.43
N VAL A 848 40.64 7.71 -25.95
CA VAL A 848 40.59 9.17 -26.12
C VAL A 848 40.26 9.56 -27.56
N LEU A 849 39.25 10.43 -27.73
CA LEU A 849 38.98 11.19 -28.95
C LEU A 849 39.52 12.61 -28.80
N ARG A 850 40.23 13.14 -29.81
CA ARG A 850 40.88 14.46 -29.76
C ARG A 850 40.46 15.37 -30.89
N VAL A 851 40.43 16.68 -30.64
CA VAL A 851 40.30 17.71 -31.69
C VAL A 851 41.69 18.21 -32.07
N SER A 852 42.09 17.93 -33.31
CA SER A 852 43.33 18.39 -33.94
C SER A 852 43.09 19.65 -34.78
N GLN A 853 44.16 20.41 -35.05
CA GLN A 853 44.12 21.50 -36.03
C GLN A 853 44.34 20.92 -37.43
N ALA A 854 43.42 21.17 -38.36
CA ALA A 854 43.40 20.52 -39.66
C ALA A 854 44.70 20.78 -40.44
N GLY A 855 45.45 19.71 -40.68
CA GLY A 855 46.73 19.73 -41.39
C GLY A 855 47.97 19.77 -40.49
N ILE A 856 47.85 19.83 -39.16
CA ILE A 856 49.01 19.69 -38.25
C ILE A 856 48.94 18.31 -37.60
N LEU A 857 49.86 17.42 -37.94
CA LEU A 857 50.04 16.16 -37.21
C LEU A 857 50.77 16.49 -35.88
N PRO A 858 50.38 15.90 -34.73
CA PRO A 858 51.02 16.22 -33.45
C PRO A 858 52.54 16.02 -33.44
N GLU A 859 53.00 15.00 -34.18
CA GLU A 859 54.39 14.59 -34.30
C GLU A 859 55.12 15.20 -35.53
N ASP A 860 54.45 16.06 -36.30
CA ASP A 860 55.06 16.86 -37.37
C ASP A 860 55.74 18.10 -36.75
N PHE A 861 56.89 17.84 -36.13
CA PHE A 861 57.71 18.86 -35.48
C PHE A 861 58.28 19.88 -36.45
N ASN A 862 58.42 19.51 -37.73
CA ASN A 862 59.02 20.35 -38.75
C ASN A 862 57.98 21.18 -39.56
N ALA A 863 56.69 20.84 -39.43
CA ALA A 863 55.54 21.42 -40.14
C ALA A 863 55.56 21.23 -41.67
N ASP A 864 56.07 20.10 -42.17
CA ASP A 864 56.03 19.71 -43.60
C ASP A 864 54.80 18.89 -44.00
N HIS A 865 53.90 18.60 -43.03
CA HIS A 865 52.69 17.80 -43.18
C HIS A 865 52.92 16.28 -43.38
N ALA A 866 54.11 15.74 -43.09
CA ALA A 866 54.40 14.32 -43.25
C ALA A 866 55.39 13.77 -42.21
N VAL A 867 54.92 13.15 -41.12
CA VAL A 867 55.84 12.70 -40.05
C VAL A 867 56.84 11.65 -40.56
N ASN A 868 58.12 12.01 -40.51
CA ASN A 868 59.23 11.23 -41.04
C ASN A 868 60.51 11.42 -40.21
N GLY A 869 61.66 10.93 -40.70
CA GLY A 869 62.95 11.06 -39.98
C GLY A 869 63.44 12.50 -39.79
N ALA A 870 62.90 13.47 -40.54
CA ALA A 870 63.15 14.88 -40.34
C ALA A 870 62.57 15.40 -39.02
N ASP A 871 61.40 14.91 -38.60
CA ASP A 871 60.73 15.32 -37.36
C ASP A 871 61.48 14.85 -36.13
N LEU A 872 61.99 13.62 -36.15
CA LEU A 872 62.93 13.13 -35.13
C LEU A 872 64.13 14.08 -35.00
N SER A 873 64.70 14.52 -36.12
CA SER A 873 65.85 15.43 -36.12
C SER A 873 65.51 16.81 -35.53
N VAL A 874 64.28 17.29 -35.72
CA VAL A 874 63.80 18.56 -35.11
C VAL A 874 63.51 18.37 -33.62
N TRP A 875 62.89 17.26 -33.20
CA TRP A 875 62.67 16.93 -31.78
C TRP A 875 64.00 16.81 -31.02
N GLU A 876 64.94 16.00 -31.53
CA GLU A 876 66.28 15.79 -30.93
C GLU A 876 67.08 17.09 -30.76
N THR A 877 66.89 18.07 -31.65
CA THR A 877 67.59 19.36 -31.58
C THR A 877 66.84 20.43 -30.78
N SER A 878 65.57 20.20 -30.43
CA SER A 878 64.68 21.18 -29.79
C SER A 878 64.38 20.90 -28.32
N PHE A 879 65.06 19.94 -27.67
CA PHE A 879 64.90 19.50 -26.27
C PHE A 879 64.33 20.60 -25.34
N GLY A 880 63.02 20.51 -25.06
CA GLY A 880 62.30 21.38 -24.13
C GLY A 880 61.97 22.82 -24.59
N GLN A 881 62.23 23.22 -25.85
CA GLN A 881 61.96 24.60 -26.33
C GLN A 881 60.60 24.78 -27.03
N LEU A 882 59.99 23.71 -27.54
CA LEU A 882 58.66 23.75 -28.17
C LEU A 882 57.59 23.35 -27.14
N GLY A 883 57.11 24.35 -26.39
CA GLY A 883 56.27 24.16 -25.20
C GLY A 883 55.13 23.16 -25.39
N GLY A 884 55.14 22.11 -24.57
CA GLY A 884 54.10 21.06 -24.51
C GLY A 884 54.06 20.06 -25.65
N ARG A 885 54.87 20.20 -26.72
CA ARG A 885 54.86 19.25 -27.85
C ARG A 885 55.91 18.13 -27.77
N GLY A 886 56.90 18.27 -26.89
CA GLY A 886 57.98 17.28 -26.74
C GLY A 886 57.66 16.12 -25.77
N ASP A 887 56.57 16.28 -25.01
CA ASP A 887 56.05 15.36 -23.99
C ASP A 887 55.08 14.38 -24.67
N ALA A 888 55.52 13.14 -24.88
CA ALA A 888 54.84 12.12 -25.68
C ALA A 888 54.13 11.05 -24.82
N ASP A 889 54.39 10.98 -23.52
CA ASP A 889 53.60 10.18 -22.57
C ASP A 889 52.70 11.01 -21.62
N ALA A 890 52.72 12.34 -21.76
CA ALA A 890 51.85 13.33 -21.13
C ALA A 890 52.03 13.47 -19.61
N ASP A 891 53.24 13.26 -19.09
CA ASP A 891 53.58 13.36 -17.66
C ASP A 891 54.01 14.78 -17.20
N TYR A 892 54.06 15.74 -18.13
CA TYR A 892 54.52 17.12 -17.99
C TYR A 892 56.04 17.31 -17.82
N LEU A 893 56.84 16.26 -18.04
CA LEU A 893 58.28 16.32 -18.23
C LEU A 893 58.62 16.10 -19.72
N VAL A 894 59.86 16.40 -20.10
CA VAL A 894 60.37 16.09 -21.45
C VAL A 894 61.73 15.43 -21.25
N ASP A 895 61.77 14.10 -21.27
CA ASP A 895 62.94 13.29 -20.98
C ASP A 895 63.14 12.09 -21.94
N GLY A 896 63.86 11.05 -21.49
CA GLY A 896 64.13 9.86 -22.31
C GLY A 896 62.94 8.90 -22.42
N SER A 897 61.89 9.10 -21.64
CA SER A 897 60.67 8.28 -21.62
C SER A 897 59.80 8.57 -22.84
N ASP A 898 59.69 9.85 -23.20
CA ASP A 898 59.04 10.35 -24.43
C ASP A 898 59.63 9.72 -25.69
N PHE A 899 60.95 9.61 -25.75
CA PHE A 899 61.65 8.95 -26.85
C PHE A 899 61.23 7.48 -26.98
N LEU A 900 61.05 6.77 -25.86
CA LEU A 900 60.59 5.39 -25.86
C LEU A 900 59.10 5.26 -26.19
N ALA A 901 58.27 6.25 -25.87
CA ALA A 901 56.89 6.34 -26.37
C ALA A 901 56.88 6.53 -27.89
N TRP A 902 57.60 7.53 -28.41
CA TRP A 902 57.68 7.84 -29.84
C TRP A 902 58.31 6.68 -30.67
N GLN A 903 59.34 6.02 -30.15
CA GLN A 903 59.96 4.86 -30.77
C GLN A 903 58.98 3.69 -30.95
N ARG A 904 58.01 3.52 -30.04
CA ARG A 904 56.95 2.51 -30.18
C ARG A 904 55.95 2.87 -31.28
N SER A 905 55.62 4.15 -31.44
CA SER A 905 54.70 4.64 -32.49
C SER A 905 55.28 4.52 -33.92
N TYR A 906 56.58 4.77 -34.11
CA TYR A 906 57.22 4.71 -35.44
C TYR A 906 57.94 3.39 -35.77
N GLY A 907 58.10 2.49 -34.80
CA GLY A 907 58.91 1.26 -34.94
C GLY A 907 58.37 0.17 -35.87
N GLN A 908 57.17 0.31 -36.45
CA GLN A 908 56.50 -0.74 -37.25
C GLN A 908 56.85 -0.73 -38.75
N SER A 909 57.61 0.23 -39.27
CA SER A 909 57.95 0.34 -40.71
C SER A 909 59.45 0.21 -41.04
N SER A 910 59.93 -1.04 -40.98
CA SER A 910 61.11 -1.58 -41.67
C SER A 910 62.55 -1.18 -41.24
N ASN A 911 63.26 -2.18 -40.67
CA ASN A 911 64.71 -2.42 -40.73
C ASN A 911 65.69 -1.28 -40.38
N PHE A 912 65.94 -1.09 -39.08
CA PHE A 912 67.25 -0.65 -38.60
C PHE A 912 68.10 -1.83 -38.13
N ALA A 913 69.41 -1.78 -38.37
CA ALA A 913 70.34 -2.83 -37.96
C ALA A 913 70.53 -2.85 -36.44
N ALA A 914 70.54 -4.04 -35.84
CA ALA A 914 70.72 -4.20 -34.40
C ALA A 914 72.06 -3.59 -33.93
N THR A 915 71.98 -2.73 -32.91
CA THR A 915 73.16 -2.31 -32.13
C THR A 915 73.37 -3.34 -31.01
N PRO A 916 74.61 -3.79 -30.69
CA PRO A 916 74.79 -4.94 -29.81
C PRO A 916 74.47 -4.65 -28.34
N GLU A 917 73.94 -5.64 -27.62
CA GLU A 917 73.97 -5.65 -26.16
C GLU A 917 75.42 -5.59 -25.62
N PRO A 918 75.65 -5.00 -24.44
CA PRO A 918 76.96 -4.99 -23.80
C PRO A 918 77.31 -6.37 -23.22
N ALA A 919 78.07 -7.16 -23.99
CA ALA A 919 78.71 -8.38 -23.49
C ALA A 919 79.76 -8.04 -22.40
N SER A 920 79.80 -8.85 -21.35
CA SER A 920 80.46 -8.54 -20.07
C SER A 920 81.73 -9.36 -19.80
N LEU A 921 82.45 -8.99 -18.72
CA LEU A 921 83.63 -9.64 -18.09
C LEU A 921 85.01 -9.29 -18.69
N ALA A 922 86.12 -9.21 -17.93
CA ALA A 922 86.36 -8.96 -16.50
C ALA A 922 87.89 -8.83 -16.26
N ILE A 923 88.36 -7.87 -15.46
CA ILE A 923 89.66 -7.97 -14.76
C ILE A 923 89.50 -7.45 -13.33
N ALA A 924 90.01 -8.22 -12.36
CA ALA A 924 89.99 -7.89 -10.94
C ALA A 924 91.32 -7.31 -10.44
N ALA A 925 91.23 -6.57 -9.34
CA ALA A 925 92.26 -6.38 -8.31
C ALA A 925 93.51 -5.52 -8.61
N VAL A 926 93.33 -4.18 -8.48
CA VAL A 926 94.27 -3.20 -7.90
C VAL A 926 93.42 -2.06 -7.30
N LEU A 927 93.56 -1.57 -6.06
CA LEU A 927 94.29 -2.04 -4.88
C LEU A 927 93.47 -1.72 -3.61
N ALA A 928 93.65 -2.50 -2.54
CA ALA A 928 93.08 -2.33 -1.21
C ALA A 928 93.68 -1.15 -0.40
N ALA A 929 92.85 -0.18 0.00
CA ALA A 929 93.01 0.75 1.13
C ALA A 929 91.71 1.59 1.26
N CYS A 930 91.00 1.74 2.38
CA CYS A 930 91.22 1.32 3.77
C CYS A 930 89.94 0.72 4.38
N ALA A 931 90.10 -0.15 5.37
CA ALA A 931 89.03 -0.55 6.27
C ALA A 931 88.96 0.38 7.52
N VAL A 932 87.91 0.17 8.33
CA VAL A 932 87.70 0.68 9.70
C VAL A 932 87.13 2.11 9.80
N GLY A 933 85.87 2.21 10.22
CA GLY A 933 85.16 3.50 10.37
C GLY A 933 83.77 3.43 11.03
N TYR A 934 83.61 2.66 12.11
CA TYR A 934 82.68 2.98 13.22
C TYR A 934 81.17 3.10 12.90
N ARG A 935 80.34 2.05 13.07
CA ARG A 935 79.63 1.69 14.32
C ARG A 935 79.03 2.86 15.15
N ARG A 936 77.71 2.73 15.42
CA ARG A 936 76.91 3.19 16.59
C ARG A 936 76.20 4.57 16.56
N THR A 937 74.95 4.48 17.07
CA THR A 937 74.16 5.51 17.81
C THR A 937 73.61 6.70 17.00
N ASN A 938 72.37 7.17 17.21
CA ASN A 938 71.55 7.11 18.43
C ASN A 938 70.08 6.68 18.26
N SER A 939 69.54 6.12 19.35
CA SER A 939 68.12 5.84 19.59
C SER A 939 67.43 6.94 20.40
N ARG A 940 66.08 6.91 20.44
CA ARG A 940 65.15 7.50 21.43
C ARG A 940 64.92 9.02 21.40
N LYS A 941 63.64 9.41 21.23
CA LYS A 941 62.71 9.87 22.31
C LYS A 941 61.31 10.16 21.71
N SER A 942 60.24 9.47 22.17
CA SER A 942 59.28 9.87 23.23
C SER A 942 58.19 10.86 22.73
N SER A 943 56.93 10.49 22.50
CA SER A 943 55.84 10.09 23.45
C SER A 943 54.84 11.22 23.73
N ASN A 944 53.55 10.89 23.77
CA ASN A 944 52.38 11.75 24.10
C ASN A 944 52.00 12.71 22.95
N ARG A 945 50.73 12.90 22.57
CA ARG A 945 49.44 12.43 23.15
C ARG A 945 48.62 11.63 22.14
#